data_AF-A0AAW0MSA6-F1
#
_entry.id   AF-A0AAW0MSA6-F1
#
_cell.length_a   1.000
_cell.length_b   1.000
_cell.length_c   1.000
_cell.angle_alpha   90.00
_cell.angle_beta   90.00
_cell.angle_gamma   90.00
#
_symmetry.space_group_name_H-M   'P 1'
#
loop_
_entity.id
_entity.type
_entity.pdbx_description
1 polymer ?
#
loop_
_entity_poly.entity_id
_entity_poly.type
_entity_poly.pdbx_seq_one_letter_code
_entity_poly.pdbx_strand_id
1 'polypeptide(L)'
;MEESRRRAESLLSTSGQVQEARADVQNLARLPGPLSEKYLHIEAEAMLRDNTAGKSKEEVLESLMRLSKALGILEKYGCNLTSPTRPKYWRSVKHNNPVFRTTVDAIQGGRAVLYLYGYTNQQIDGLSFPDEVSAPDVRKVAAVTVEVMTLRHEVDLLLKCAHPHPENFNNIFPFPIQEPEEEEEEFVDALVIPFKEESQPEVKPSPKTRPQPAPRIKTLPRPAKAPSVVSNCSVCGSTSTFVCSSCNSQSFCDACDDLCHRHPARSSHKREPILQPKQDLCSICGISVVQMLCSTCHKKLCQKCDGIYHAHPDRPGHTRLPMTTAKASRPPQSSWECRHCTTVNELRAILCSTCERPRLSPGQILFFFKRRVFFTFSFCFFYFIPCASLSTCSAHPPLPAPVRGREARVSPEEVYAALSVCSTTNPCDWLNSELPHLLDEICAVAASVQLSAAKDHGTSSGEDEDEAEEEETGPRLSRAEAKRAWLEAGGDTEAAVKQLLQDRQNKMRELQSLGFRDVQKCEEALRQSGGELRGALSLLQRPLLEPYHQRIWNLQPEPPINLRDPDRQRTCRRLLALYDLPSWGRCELVLSLLQEPDANYNLEDVIQAVKESPDREFIKRLLQNECGVCFSNFPRSKMRSLTSCQCSLCLECFQRHFTISVTEKHIRDMVCPACDEPDINDPEQLDNYFSTWTFS
;
A
#
# COMPACT_ATOMS: atom_id res chain seq x y z
N MET A 1 44.29 2.44 -13.71
CA MET A 1 43.00 1.80 -13.38
C MET A 1 42.92 0.41 -14.00
N GLU A 2 42.68 0.30 -15.32
CA GLU A 2 42.41 -0.98 -16.01
C GLU A 2 43.40 -2.12 -15.74
N GLU A 3 44.71 -1.85 -15.67
CA GLU A 3 45.70 -2.89 -15.36
C GLU A 3 45.51 -3.49 -13.95
N SER A 4 45.32 -2.65 -12.93
CA SER A 4 45.00 -3.09 -11.57
C SER A 4 43.68 -3.84 -11.49
N ARG A 5 42.66 -3.44 -12.30
CA ARG A 5 41.40 -4.18 -12.41
C ARG A 5 41.65 -5.61 -12.88
N ARG A 6 42.35 -5.77 -14.02
CA ARG A 6 42.68 -7.09 -14.60
C ARG A 6 43.55 -7.95 -13.68
N ARG A 7 44.48 -7.36 -12.93
CA ARG A 7 45.28 -8.10 -11.94
C ARG A 7 44.43 -8.60 -10.78
N ALA A 8 43.59 -7.75 -10.18
CA ALA A 8 42.68 -8.15 -9.10
C ALA A 8 41.67 -9.21 -9.57
N GLU A 9 41.10 -9.06 -10.77
CA GLU A 9 40.20 -10.03 -11.41
C GLU A 9 40.89 -11.38 -11.65
N SER A 10 42.12 -11.35 -12.17
CA SER A 10 42.91 -12.57 -12.38
C SER A 10 43.20 -13.27 -11.05
N LEU A 11 43.66 -12.55 -10.03
CA LEU A 11 43.97 -13.13 -8.72
C LEU A 11 42.73 -13.76 -8.08
N LEU A 12 41.58 -13.07 -8.06
CA LEU A 12 40.34 -13.65 -7.54
C LEU A 12 39.86 -14.87 -8.34
N SER A 13 40.05 -14.89 -9.68
CA SER A 13 39.55 -15.97 -10.55
C SER A 13 40.50 -17.17 -10.72
N THR A 14 41.80 -17.04 -10.46
CA THR A 14 42.76 -18.15 -10.53
C THR A 14 43.27 -18.64 -9.18
N SER A 15 43.39 -17.75 -8.19
CA SER A 15 43.97 -18.04 -6.87
C SER A 15 42.88 -18.28 -5.81
N GLY A 16 41.74 -17.58 -5.93
CA GLY A 16 40.73 -17.49 -4.87
C GLY A 16 41.19 -16.70 -3.63
N GLN A 17 42.47 -16.32 -3.57
CA GLN A 17 43.08 -15.62 -2.44
C GLN A 17 42.72 -14.12 -2.44
N VAL A 18 41.63 -13.80 -1.75
CA VAL A 18 41.13 -12.43 -1.54
C VAL A 18 42.19 -11.46 -1.00
N GLN A 19 43.18 -11.97 -0.25
CA GLN A 19 44.26 -11.14 0.31
C GLN A 19 45.21 -10.61 -0.78
N GLU A 20 45.52 -11.39 -1.82
CA GLU A 20 46.43 -10.99 -2.90
C GLU A 20 45.82 -9.85 -3.73
N ALA A 21 44.54 -9.96 -4.08
CA ALA A 21 43.80 -8.95 -4.83
C ALA A 21 43.57 -7.64 -4.05
N ARG A 22 43.66 -7.67 -2.71
CA ARG A 22 43.30 -6.54 -1.83
C ARG A 22 44.17 -5.30 -2.04
N ALA A 23 45.44 -5.47 -2.40
CA ALA A 23 46.34 -4.35 -2.69
C ALA A 23 45.92 -3.59 -3.96
N ASP A 24 45.62 -4.30 -5.05
CA ASP A 24 45.13 -3.67 -6.28
C ASP A 24 43.73 -3.05 -6.11
N VAL A 25 42.85 -3.66 -5.31
CA VAL A 25 41.57 -3.04 -4.90
C VAL A 25 41.77 -1.72 -4.15
N GLN A 26 42.69 -1.68 -3.19
CA GLN A 26 42.98 -0.44 -2.44
C GLN A 26 43.58 0.64 -3.33
N ASN A 27 44.40 0.26 -4.31
CA ASN A 27 44.93 1.17 -5.32
C ASN A 27 43.80 1.69 -6.23
N LEU A 28 42.93 0.82 -6.74
CA LEU A 28 41.77 1.19 -7.57
C LEU A 28 40.87 2.22 -6.86
N ALA A 29 40.53 1.97 -5.59
CA ALA A 29 39.71 2.87 -4.79
C ALA A 29 40.32 4.28 -4.68
N ARG A 30 41.65 4.37 -4.55
CA ARG A 30 42.37 5.64 -4.42
C ARG A 30 42.57 6.40 -5.73
N LEU A 31 42.26 5.82 -6.90
CA LEU A 31 42.42 6.51 -8.18
C LEU A 31 41.31 7.57 -8.42
N PRO A 32 41.66 8.73 -9.00
CA PRO A 32 40.68 9.69 -9.50
C PRO A 32 39.93 9.13 -10.73
N GLY A 33 38.71 9.62 -10.92
CA GLY A 33 37.86 9.31 -12.07
C GLY A 33 36.38 9.30 -11.69
N PRO A 34 35.46 9.53 -12.65
CA PRO A 34 34.02 9.43 -12.39
C PRO A 34 33.64 7.98 -12.09
N LEU A 35 32.60 7.78 -11.27
CA LEU A 35 32.14 6.44 -10.90
C LEU A 35 31.75 5.59 -12.11
N SER A 36 31.23 6.20 -13.18
CA SER A 36 30.85 5.54 -14.43
C SER A 36 32.01 4.91 -15.24
N GLU A 37 33.25 5.35 -15.01
CA GLU A 37 34.45 4.70 -15.58
C GLU A 37 35.06 3.66 -14.63
N LYS A 38 34.86 3.88 -13.33
CA LYS A 38 35.40 3.06 -12.24
C LYS A 38 34.59 1.76 -12.07
N TYR A 39 33.27 1.85 -12.22
CA TYR A 39 32.31 0.76 -12.04
C TYR A 39 31.60 0.43 -13.36
N LEU A 40 31.85 -0.76 -13.89
CA LEU A 40 31.36 -1.24 -15.19
C LEU A 40 30.24 -2.27 -15.06
N HIS A 41 30.09 -2.88 -13.88
CA HIS A 41 29.12 -3.94 -13.60
C HIS A 41 28.10 -3.53 -12.53
N ILE A 42 28.52 -2.84 -11.48
CA ILE A 42 27.62 -2.35 -10.42
C ILE A 42 27.24 -0.89 -10.65
N GLU A 43 25.96 -0.55 -10.42
CA GLU A 43 25.45 0.82 -10.52
C GLU A 43 25.83 1.65 -9.28
N ALA A 44 27.15 1.83 -9.05
CA ALA A 44 27.70 2.40 -7.80
C ALA A 44 27.14 3.80 -7.47
N GLU A 45 26.96 4.67 -8.46
CA GLU A 45 26.40 6.01 -8.25
C GLU A 45 24.95 5.95 -7.75
N ALA A 46 24.11 5.11 -8.37
CA ALA A 46 22.73 4.91 -7.96
C ALA A 46 22.66 4.24 -6.58
N MET A 47 23.50 3.22 -6.33
CA MET A 47 23.58 2.53 -5.05
C MET A 47 23.98 3.47 -3.90
N LEU A 48 24.88 4.43 -4.13
CA LEU A 48 25.17 5.47 -3.14
C LEU A 48 23.94 6.38 -2.97
N ARG A 49 23.49 7.02 -4.07
CA ARG A 49 22.39 8.01 -4.11
C ARG A 49 21.11 7.52 -3.43
N ASP A 50 20.66 6.31 -3.76
CA ASP A 50 19.39 5.74 -3.26
C ASP A 50 19.47 5.31 -1.79
N ASN A 51 20.66 5.03 -1.26
CA ASN A 51 20.86 4.68 0.14
C ASN A 51 21.19 5.89 1.02
N THR A 52 21.67 7.01 0.47
CA THR A 52 22.05 8.22 1.23
C THR A 52 21.08 9.41 1.07
N ALA A 53 19.80 9.16 0.79
CA ALA A 53 18.77 10.20 0.66
C ALA A 53 18.29 10.80 2.01
N GLY A 54 19.21 10.94 2.97
CA GLY A 54 18.96 11.50 4.31
C GLY A 54 18.80 13.02 4.33
N LYS A 55 18.29 13.54 5.45
CA LYS A 55 18.05 14.98 5.69
C LYS A 55 19.10 15.65 6.56
N SER A 56 20.00 14.90 7.17
CA SER A 56 21.12 15.42 7.95
C SER A 56 22.42 14.67 7.64
N LYS A 57 23.56 15.24 8.06
CA LYS A 57 24.90 14.65 7.88
C LYS A 57 25.02 13.31 8.61
N GLU A 58 24.39 13.20 9.78
CA GLU A 58 24.36 12.01 10.63
C GLU A 58 23.55 10.86 10.00
N GLU A 59 22.37 11.16 9.44
CA GLU A 59 21.56 10.17 8.71
C GLU A 59 22.31 9.60 7.49
N VAL A 60 23.09 10.44 6.79
CA VAL A 60 23.94 10.03 5.67
C VAL A 60 25.09 9.15 6.16
N LEU A 61 25.78 9.52 7.23
CA LEU A 61 26.87 8.73 7.82
C LEU A 61 26.40 7.37 8.35
N GLU A 62 25.24 7.29 9.02
CA GLU A 62 24.68 6.00 9.46
C GLU A 62 24.31 5.10 8.27
N SER A 63 23.79 5.70 7.20
CA SER A 63 23.45 4.99 5.96
C SER A 63 24.70 4.49 5.22
N LEU A 64 25.80 5.25 5.21
CA LEU A 64 27.09 4.82 4.68
C LEU A 64 27.71 3.69 5.54
N MET A 65 27.60 3.75 6.87
CA MET A 65 28.01 2.64 7.75
C MET A 65 27.19 1.36 7.46
N ARG A 66 25.89 1.50 7.17
CA ARG A 66 25.02 0.37 6.78
C ARG A 66 25.42 -0.19 5.40
N LEU A 67 25.75 0.69 4.46
CA LEU A 67 26.20 0.32 3.11
C LEU A 67 27.55 -0.41 3.12
N SER A 68 28.56 0.06 3.87
CA SER A 68 29.84 -0.66 4.02
C SER A 68 29.65 -2.06 4.61
N LYS A 69 28.80 -2.21 5.64
CA LYS A 69 28.44 -3.52 6.20
C LYS A 69 27.81 -4.45 5.16
N ALA A 70 26.85 -3.96 4.37
CA ALA A 70 26.19 -4.74 3.32
C ALA A 70 27.13 -5.12 2.17
N LEU A 71 27.97 -4.19 1.70
CA LEU A 71 29.02 -4.47 0.70
C LEU A 71 30.02 -5.51 1.22
N GLY A 72 30.38 -5.47 2.51
CA GLY A 72 31.23 -6.49 3.15
C GLY A 72 30.59 -7.89 3.24
N ILE A 73 29.27 -8.03 3.10
CA ILE A 73 28.59 -9.32 2.96
C ILE A 73 28.49 -9.74 1.47
N LEU A 74 28.26 -8.79 0.56
CA LEU A 74 28.29 -9.03 -0.89
C LEU A 74 29.70 -9.43 -1.40
N GLU A 75 30.75 -8.89 -0.80
CA GLU A 75 32.15 -9.32 -0.97
C GLU A 75 32.30 -10.80 -0.61
N LYS A 76 31.83 -11.21 0.58
CA LYS A 76 31.88 -12.62 1.02
C LYS A 76 31.12 -13.55 0.06
N TYR A 77 29.95 -13.15 -0.44
CA TYR A 77 29.22 -13.95 -1.44
C TYR A 77 30.02 -14.13 -2.74
N GLY A 78 30.68 -13.09 -3.22
CA GLY A 78 31.55 -13.15 -4.41
C GLY A 78 32.76 -14.05 -4.22
N CYS A 79 33.54 -13.81 -3.15
CA CYS A 79 34.72 -14.60 -2.82
C CYS A 79 34.40 -16.08 -2.56
N ASN A 80 33.24 -16.38 -1.95
CA ASN A 80 32.77 -17.75 -1.77
C ASN A 80 32.46 -18.45 -3.11
N LEU A 81 32.09 -17.71 -4.15
CA LEU A 81 31.79 -18.25 -5.49
C LEU A 81 33.05 -18.41 -6.35
N THR A 82 34.09 -17.58 -6.17
CA THR A 82 35.39 -17.76 -6.85
C THR A 82 36.30 -18.77 -6.16
N SER A 83 36.06 -19.07 -4.87
CA SER A 83 36.82 -20.07 -4.13
C SER A 83 36.78 -21.47 -4.79
N PRO A 84 37.92 -22.20 -4.84
CA PRO A 84 37.92 -23.61 -5.23
C PRO A 84 37.09 -24.47 -4.27
N THR A 85 37.09 -24.13 -2.97
CA THR A 85 36.34 -24.81 -1.89
C THR A 85 35.01 -24.12 -1.60
N ARG A 86 34.16 -24.01 -2.63
CA ARG A 86 32.81 -23.43 -2.54
C ARG A 86 31.96 -24.08 -1.42
N PRO A 87 31.28 -23.29 -0.55
CA PRO A 87 30.41 -23.83 0.49
C PRO A 87 29.27 -24.73 -0.05
N LYS A 88 28.91 -25.79 0.69
CA LYS A 88 27.90 -26.83 0.32
C LYS A 88 26.61 -26.28 -0.32
N TYR A 89 26.14 -25.12 0.13
CA TYR A 89 24.88 -24.50 -0.32
C TYR A 89 25.07 -23.23 -1.18
N TRP A 90 26.23 -23.05 -1.82
CA TRP A 90 26.57 -21.86 -2.64
C TRP A 90 25.53 -21.49 -3.71
N ARG A 91 24.70 -22.45 -4.14
CA ARG A 91 23.67 -22.28 -5.19
C ARG A 91 22.49 -21.38 -4.78
N SER A 92 22.29 -21.08 -3.49
CA SER A 92 21.10 -20.37 -3.01
C SER A 92 21.38 -19.38 -1.88
N VAL A 93 20.82 -18.17 -1.96
CA VAL A 93 20.76 -17.18 -0.88
C VAL A 93 19.32 -17.05 -0.40
N LYS A 94 19.07 -17.35 0.89
CA LYS A 94 17.72 -17.26 1.48
C LYS A 94 17.47 -15.88 2.10
N HIS A 95 16.33 -15.27 1.77
CA HIS A 95 15.87 -13.99 2.33
C HIS A 95 15.51 -14.09 3.82
N ASN A 96 15.16 -15.28 4.33
CA ASN A 96 14.89 -15.48 5.77
C ASN A 96 16.15 -15.47 6.66
N ASN A 97 17.35 -15.52 6.06
CA ASN A 97 18.61 -15.51 6.80
C ASN A 97 18.76 -14.16 7.52
N PRO A 98 18.93 -14.12 8.85
CA PRO A 98 19.01 -12.87 9.61
C PRO A 98 20.10 -11.92 9.10
N VAL A 99 21.30 -12.43 8.82
CA VAL A 99 22.45 -11.64 8.35
C VAL A 99 22.16 -11.03 6.99
N PHE A 100 21.59 -11.79 6.05
CA PHE A 100 21.18 -11.24 4.75
C PHE A 100 20.12 -10.14 4.94
N ARG A 101 19.10 -10.40 5.76
CA ARG A 101 17.94 -9.50 5.95
C ARG A 101 18.31 -8.18 6.65
N THR A 102 19.27 -8.18 7.57
CA THR A 102 19.70 -6.95 8.29
C THR A 102 20.79 -6.17 7.56
N THR A 103 21.41 -6.73 6.51
CA THR A 103 22.50 -6.09 5.77
C THR A 103 22.16 -5.89 4.29
N VAL A 104 22.25 -6.94 3.47
CA VAL A 104 22.09 -6.88 2.01
C VAL A 104 20.65 -6.56 1.59
N ASP A 105 19.65 -7.05 2.33
CA ASP A 105 18.24 -6.74 2.09
C ASP A 105 17.79 -5.39 2.68
N ALA A 106 18.65 -4.76 3.50
CA ALA A 106 18.41 -3.47 4.13
C ALA A 106 18.97 -2.29 3.31
N ILE A 107 19.56 -2.55 2.13
CA ILE A 107 20.06 -1.55 1.19
C ILE A 107 19.39 -1.67 -0.18
N GLN A 108 19.18 -0.54 -0.86
CA GLN A 108 18.82 -0.54 -2.28
C GLN A 108 19.99 -1.03 -3.13
N GLY A 109 19.69 -1.75 -4.21
CA GLY A 109 20.68 -2.38 -5.10
C GLY A 109 21.31 -3.68 -4.55
N GLY A 110 21.17 -4.02 -3.27
CA GLY A 110 21.82 -5.21 -2.67
C GLY A 110 21.46 -6.54 -3.35
N ARG A 111 20.18 -6.73 -3.70
CA ARG A 111 19.75 -7.90 -4.50
C ARG A 111 20.29 -7.89 -5.93
N ALA A 112 20.47 -6.73 -6.56
CA ALA A 112 20.95 -6.63 -7.93
C ALA A 112 22.38 -7.16 -8.08
N VAL A 113 23.24 -6.96 -7.07
CA VAL A 113 24.59 -7.55 -7.05
C VAL A 113 24.55 -9.08 -7.00
N LEU A 114 23.58 -9.69 -6.31
CA LEU A 114 23.39 -11.15 -6.35
C LEU A 114 22.91 -11.64 -7.73
N TYR A 115 22.03 -10.89 -8.40
CA TYR A 115 21.66 -11.17 -9.80
C TYR A 115 22.89 -11.09 -10.73
N LEU A 116 23.78 -10.12 -10.53
CA LEU A 116 25.05 -10.00 -11.28
C LEU A 116 25.97 -11.21 -11.07
N TYR A 117 26.12 -11.70 -9.83
CA TYR A 117 26.85 -12.94 -9.53
C TYR A 117 26.24 -14.22 -10.12
N GLY A 118 24.97 -14.19 -10.54
CA GLY A 118 24.30 -15.31 -11.21
C GLY A 118 23.10 -15.91 -10.45
N TYR A 119 22.77 -15.39 -9.26
CA TYR A 119 21.57 -15.76 -8.50
C TYR A 119 20.30 -15.17 -9.16
N THR A 120 19.95 -15.70 -10.33
CA THR A 120 18.96 -15.15 -11.26
C THR A 120 17.59 -15.83 -11.19
N ASN A 121 17.50 -17.01 -10.55
CA ASN A 121 16.24 -17.73 -10.37
C ASN A 121 15.55 -17.27 -9.06
N GLN A 122 14.42 -16.59 -9.19
CA GLN A 122 13.67 -16.02 -8.07
C GLN A 122 12.84 -17.10 -7.36
N GLN A 123 13.23 -17.46 -6.13
CA GLN A 123 12.54 -18.45 -5.30
C GLN A 123 11.61 -17.78 -4.27
N ILE A 124 10.69 -18.58 -3.70
CA ILE A 124 9.69 -18.15 -2.69
C ILE A 124 10.36 -17.50 -1.46
N ASP A 125 11.58 -17.93 -1.13
CA ASP A 125 12.32 -17.50 0.07
C ASP A 125 13.75 -17.03 -0.27
N GLY A 126 14.04 -16.66 -1.52
CA GLY A 126 15.43 -16.36 -1.88
C GLY A 126 15.71 -16.14 -3.36
N LEU A 127 17.00 -16.13 -3.68
CA LEU A 127 17.56 -16.18 -5.03
C LEU A 127 18.43 -17.42 -5.17
N SER A 128 18.40 -18.06 -6.34
CA SER A 128 19.26 -19.21 -6.64
C SER A 128 19.91 -19.12 -8.02
N PHE A 129 20.96 -19.90 -8.23
CA PHE A 129 21.40 -20.22 -9.58
C PHE A 129 20.33 -21.05 -10.31
N PRO A 130 20.16 -20.89 -11.63
CA PRO A 130 19.34 -21.79 -12.45
C PRO A 130 19.86 -23.24 -12.41
N ASP A 131 18.98 -24.21 -12.56
CA ASP A 131 19.30 -25.64 -12.39
C ASP A 131 20.21 -26.18 -13.51
N GLU A 132 20.21 -25.52 -14.67
CA GLU A 132 21.09 -25.80 -15.81
C GLU A 132 22.55 -25.36 -15.55
N VAL A 133 22.78 -24.42 -14.63
CA VAL A 133 24.09 -23.83 -14.37
C VAL A 133 24.83 -24.65 -13.31
N SER A 134 25.72 -25.56 -13.72
CA SER A 134 26.46 -26.46 -12.82
C SER A 134 27.55 -25.78 -11.97
N ALA A 135 28.15 -24.69 -12.48
CA ALA A 135 29.18 -23.89 -11.82
C ALA A 135 28.99 -22.39 -12.15
N PRO A 136 29.40 -21.46 -11.26
CA PRO A 136 29.30 -20.03 -11.56
C PRO A 136 30.31 -19.62 -12.64
N ASP A 137 30.02 -18.51 -13.33
CA ASP A 137 31.03 -17.84 -14.15
C ASP A 137 32.04 -17.13 -13.24
N VAL A 138 33.11 -17.84 -12.91
CA VAL A 138 34.17 -17.35 -11.99
C VAL A 138 34.80 -16.05 -12.47
N ARG A 139 34.86 -15.79 -13.79
CA ARG A 139 35.42 -14.53 -14.33
C ARG A 139 34.47 -13.37 -14.11
N LYS A 140 33.19 -13.54 -14.47
CA LYS A 140 32.16 -12.51 -14.23
C LYS A 140 31.97 -12.24 -12.74
N VAL A 141 31.97 -13.27 -11.90
CA VAL A 141 31.90 -13.11 -10.44
C VAL A 141 33.11 -12.31 -9.95
N ALA A 142 34.34 -12.67 -10.35
CA ALA A 142 35.53 -11.94 -9.93
C ALA A 142 35.47 -10.44 -10.30
N ALA A 143 35.05 -10.09 -11.52
CA ALA A 143 34.90 -8.69 -11.94
C ALA A 143 33.90 -7.90 -11.08
N VAL A 144 32.73 -8.48 -10.81
CA VAL A 144 31.72 -7.89 -9.91
C VAL A 144 32.27 -7.80 -8.47
N THR A 145 33.03 -8.79 -8.00
CA THR A 145 33.63 -8.79 -6.65
C THR A 145 34.71 -7.73 -6.50
N VAL A 146 35.59 -7.52 -7.49
CA VAL A 146 36.57 -6.43 -7.48
C VAL A 146 35.85 -5.09 -7.31
N GLU A 147 34.79 -4.84 -8.08
CA GLU A 147 33.99 -3.61 -7.96
C GLU A 147 33.32 -3.47 -6.58
N VAL A 148 32.69 -4.53 -6.05
CA VAL A 148 32.09 -4.51 -4.70
C VAL A 148 33.14 -4.20 -3.61
N MET A 149 34.34 -4.79 -3.71
CA MET A 149 35.45 -4.54 -2.79
C MET A 149 36.00 -3.12 -2.92
N THR A 150 36.08 -2.57 -4.14
CA THR A 150 36.52 -1.19 -4.39
C THR A 150 35.52 -0.18 -3.83
N LEU A 151 34.22 -0.35 -4.08
CA LEU A 151 33.18 0.54 -3.56
C LEU A 151 33.13 0.52 -2.03
N ARG A 152 33.29 -0.68 -1.43
CA ARG A 152 33.43 -0.81 0.02
C ARG A 152 34.61 0.00 0.55
N HIS A 153 35.77 -0.04 -0.11
CA HIS A 153 36.94 0.69 0.37
C HIS A 153 36.79 2.21 0.19
N GLU A 154 36.13 2.68 -0.87
CA GLU A 154 35.81 4.11 -1.03
C GLU A 154 34.84 4.60 0.04
N VAL A 155 33.78 3.84 0.36
CA VAL A 155 32.87 4.14 1.48
C VAL A 155 33.62 4.12 2.84
N ASP A 156 34.50 3.14 3.07
CA ASP A 156 35.33 3.06 4.30
C ASP A 156 36.35 4.21 4.42
N LEU A 157 36.72 4.87 3.31
CA LEU A 157 37.58 6.06 3.28
C LEU A 157 36.77 7.35 3.47
N LEU A 158 35.60 7.46 2.84
CA LEU A 158 34.66 8.57 3.04
C LEU A 158 34.17 8.65 4.50
N LEU A 159 33.83 7.50 5.11
CA LEU A 159 33.47 7.38 6.54
C LEU A 159 34.59 7.80 7.51
N LYS A 160 35.82 7.92 7.04
CA LYS A 160 37.00 8.36 7.81
C LYS A 160 37.49 9.75 7.41
N CYS A 161 36.75 10.46 6.55
CA CYS A 161 37.16 11.71 5.92
C CYS A 161 38.56 11.63 5.27
N ALA A 162 38.98 10.44 4.81
CA ALA A 162 40.33 10.14 4.34
C ALA A 162 40.36 9.71 2.85
N HIS A 163 39.32 10.06 2.08
CA HIS A 163 39.26 9.76 0.66
C HIS A 163 40.15 10.75 -0.12
N PRO A 164 41.06 10.30 -1.03
CA PRO A 164 41.94 11.22 -1.77
C PRO A 164 41.22 12.14 -2.75
N HIS A 165 40.02 11.74 -3.18
CA HIS A 165 39.24 12.43 -4.20
C HIS A 165 37.74 12.53 -3.81
N PRO A 166 37.38 13.25 -2.73
CA PRO A 166 35.99 13.35 -2.26
C PRO A 166 35.10 14.18 -3.19
N GLU A 167 35.68 15.06 -4.02
CA GLU A 167 34.98 15.91 -4.98
C GLU A 167 34.10 15.11 -5.96
N ASN A 168 34.49 13.88 -6.30
CA ASN A 168 33.74 12.99 -7.18
C ASN A 168 32.38 12.54 -6.60
N PHE A 169 32.14 12.76 -5.30
CA PHE A 169 30.91 12.36 -4.61
C PHE A 169 29.99 13.54 -4.24
N ASN A 170 30.42 14.79 -4.45
CA ASN A 170 29.66 15.98 -4.09
C ASN A 170 28.30 16.11 -4.82
N ASN A 171 28.15 15.45 -5.98
CA ASN A 171 26.90 15.40 -6.76
C ASN A 171 25.98 14.20 -6.39
N ILE A 172 26.35 13.44 -5.36
CA ILE A 172 25.69 12.20 -4.93
C ILE A 172 25.09 12.37 -3.53
N PHE A 173 25.85 12.96 -2.61
CA PHE A 173 25.41 13.21 -1.24
C PHE A 173 24.68 14.56 -1.11
N PRO A 174 23.64 14.68 -0.26
CA PRO A 174 22.95 15.96 -0.03
C PRO A 174 23.79 17.03 0.68
N PHE A 175 24.90 16.63 1.30
CA PHE A 175 25.82 17.47 2.06
C PHE A 175 27.27 17.06 1.77
N PRO A 176 28.25 17.98 1.81
CA PRO A 176 29.67 17.64 1.82
C PRO A 176 30.00 16.71 3.01
N ILE A 177 30.72 15.62 2.76
CA ILE A 177 31.18 14.73 3.84
C ILE A 177 32.37 15.35 4.56
N GLN A 178 33.35 15.85 3.80
CA GLN A 178 34.34 16.80 4.28
C GLN A 178 33.80 18.23 4.12
N GLU A 179 33.90 19.02 5.17
CA GLU A 179 34.04 20.48 5.04
C GLU A 179 35.53 20.77 4.78
N PRO A 180 35.89 21.81 4.00
CA PRO A 180 37.28 22.23 3.90
C PRO A 180 37.74 22.75 5.26
N GLU A 181 38.83 22.20 5.78
CA GLU A 181 39.47 22.69 7.00
C GLU A 181 40.15 24.03 6.67
N GLU A 182 39.54 25.14 7.11
CA GLU A 182 40.22 26.44 7.17
C GLU A 182 41.16 26.42 8.39
N GLU A 183 42.46 26.61 8.15
CA GLU A 183 43.52 26.52 9.16
C GLU A 183 43.50 27.74 10.11
N GLU A 184 42.67 27.71 11.14
CA GLU A 184 42.77 28.65 12.28
C GLU A 184 43.49 27.99 13.47
N GLU A 185 44.78 28.28 13.61
CA GLU A 185 45.49 28.13 14.89
C GLU A 185 44.97 29.17 15.91
N GLU A 186 44.39 28.74 17.04
CA GLU A 186 44.65 29.44 18.30
C GLU A 186 44.46 28.57 19.55
N PHE A 187 44.97 29.05 20.68
CA PHE A 187 45.44 28.24 21.80
C PHE A 187 44.86 28.75 23.13
N VAL A 188 44.15 27.92 23.90
CA VAL A 188 43.81 28.19 25.32
C VAL A 188 43.73 26.91 26.15
N ASP A 189 44.00 27.07 27.46
CA ASP A 189 44.48 26.01 28.36
C ASP A 189 43.36 25.35 29.24
N ALA A 190 43.74 24.30 29.97
CA ALA A 190 42.87 23.29 30.55
C ALA A 190 42.15 23.65 31.87
N LEU A 191 41.10 22.87 32.19
CA LEU A 191 40.63 22.59 33.55
C LEU A 191 40.09 21.14 33.65
N VAL A 192 40.14 20.53 34.84
CA VAL A 192 40.40 19.07 34.96
C VAL A 192 39.57 18.38 36.07
N ILE A 193 38.80 17.32 35.69
CA ILE A 193 38.36 16.14 36.52
C ILE A 193 37.37 16.45 37.70
N PRO A 194 36.57 15.51 38.28
CA PRO A 194 36.56 14.02 38.16
C PRO A 194 35.21 13.32 37.79
N PHE A 195 35.34 12.00 37.58
CA PHE A 195 34.28 10.97 37.62
C PHE A 195 33.58 10.82 39.00
N LYS A 196 32.46 10.07 39.04
CA LYS A 196 32.00 9.35 40.25
C LYS A 196 31.24 8.06 39.90
N GLU A 197 31.31 7.07 40.79
CA GLU A 197 30.83 5.68 40.59
C GLU A 197 29.55 5.32 41.40
N GLU A 198 29.03 4.11 41.12
CA GLU A 198 28.07 3.29 41.90
C GLU A 198 26.61 3.81 42.05
N SER A 199 25.58 2.96 42.25
CA SER A 199 25.52 1.58 42.78
C SER A 199 24.35 0.73 42.20
N GLN A 200 24.39 -0.58 42.42
CA GLN A 200 23.23 -1.51 42.27
C GLN A 200 22.39 -1.61 43.56
N PRO A 201 21.23 -2.29 43.53
CA PRO A 201 21.16 -3.53 44.32
C PRO A 201 20.42 -4.73 43.68
N GLU A 202 20.77 -5.95 44.10
CA GLU A 202 20.06 -7.20 43.78
C GLU A 202 18.80 -7.45 44.66
N VAL A 203 17.84 -8.24 44.16
CA VAL A 203 17.00 -9.15 45.00
C VAL A 203 16.77 -10.48 44.24
N LYS A 204 16.73 -11.62 44.97
CA LYS A 204 16.65 -13.00 44.43
C LYS A 204 15.26 -13.66 44.62
N PRO A 205 14.93 -14.81 43.96
CA PRO A 205 13.55 -15.08 43.47
C PRO A 205 12.81 -16.34 44.01
N SER A 206 11.60 -16.60 43.45
CA SER A 206 10.81 -17.87 43.37
C SER A 206 9.80 -18.17 44.51
N PRO A 207 8.83 -19.13 44.38
CA PRO A 207 8.53 -20.05 43.26
C PRO A 207 7.02 -20.19 42.81
N LYS A 208 6.78 -21.14 41.88
CA LYS A 208 5.62 -21.42 40.99
C LYS A 208 4.33 -22.03 41.63
N THR A 209 3.16 -21.87 40.97
CA THR A 209 2.11 -22.94 40.83
C THR A 209 1.13 -22.74 39.63
N ARG A 210 0.12 -23.61 39.45
CA ARG A 210 -0.64 -23.88 38.18
C ARG A 210 -2.18 -23.99 38.39
N PRO A 211 -3.07 -23.54 37.45
CA PRO A 211 -4.54 -23.61 37.58
C PRO A 211 -5.29 -24.60 36.62
N GLN A 212 -6.51 -25.03 37.00
CA GLN A 212 -7.60 -25.70 36.22
C GLN A 212 -8.85 -25.88 37.15
N PRO A 213 -10.08 -26.30 36.71
CA PRO A 213 -10.89 -25.86 35.55
C PRO A 213 -12.45 -25.75 35.78
N ALA A 214 -13.19 -25.02 34.92
CA ALA A 214 -14.61 -25.18 34.44
C ALA A 214 -15.83 -25.42 35.40
N PRO A 215 -17.07 -25.03 35.00
CA PRO A 215 -18.09 -26.04 34.61
C PRO A 215 -19.12 -25.62 33.49
N ARG A 216 -20.17 -26.45 33.25
CA ARG A 216 -21.17 -26.42 32.14
C ARG A 216 -22.65 -26.23 32.59
N ILE A 217 -23.55 -25.84 31.67
CA ILE A 217 -25.04 -26.05 31.70
C ILE A 217 -25.55 -26.62 30.34
N LYS A 218 -26.84 -27.05 30.19
CA LYS A 218 -27.36 -28.03 29.19
C LYS A 218 -28.81 -27.78 28.64
N THR A 219 -29.13 -28.32 27.42
CA THR A 219 -30.44 -28.94 26.95
C THR A 219 -31.74 -28.08 26.79
N LEU A 220 -32.85 -28.43 26.06
CA LEU A 220 -33.32 -29.55 25.16
C LEU A 220 -34.37 -29.03 24.06
N PRO A 221 -35.30 -29.79 23.36
CA PRO A 221 -35.87 -29.40 22.02
C PRO A 221 -37.43 -29.59 21.80
N ARG A 222 -37.86 -29.67 20.51
CA ARG A 222 -39.15 -30.15 19.86
C ARG A 222 -40.29 -29.13 19.57
N PRO A 223 -41.24 -29.40 18.61
CA PRO A 223 -41.43 -30.53 17.67
C PRO A 223 -41.44 -30.15 16.14
N ALA A 224 -41.97 -31.01 15.24
CA ALA A 224 -41.68 -31.00 13.78
C ALA A 224 -42.86 -31.40 12.83
N LYS A 225 -42.63 -31.34 11.50
CA LYS A 225 -43.49 -31.88 10.41
C LYS A 225 -42.64 -32.54 9.28
N ALA A 226 -43.30 -33.18 8.31
CA ALA A 226 -42.77 -34.21 7.38
C ALA A 226 -42.20 -33.68 6.02
N PRO A 227 -41.54 -34.52 5.18
CA PRO A 227 -40.52 -34.07 4.21
C PRO A 227 -40.96 -33.95 2.74
N SER A 228 -40.06 -33.43 1.90
CA SER A 228 -40.10 -33.48 0.42
C SER A 228 -38.71 -33.82 -0.17
N VAL A 229 -38.65 -34.21 -1.45
CA VAL A 229 -37.51 -34.96 -2.02
C VAL A 229 -36.43 -34.08 -2.68
N VAL A 230 -35.76 -33.26 -1.87
CA VAL A 230 -34.29 -33.04 -1.92
C VAL A 230 -33.87 -32.73 -0.48
N SER A 231 -33.14 -33.62 0.16
CA SER A 231 -32.77 -33.46 1.57
C SER A 231 -31.41 -32.77 1.72
N ASN A 232 -31.43 -31.53 2.23
CA ASN A 232 -30.23 -30.85 2.69
C ASN A 232 -29.79 -31.41 4.05
N CYS A 233 -28.49 -31.33 4.35
CA CYS A 233 -27.90 -31.89 5.55
C CYS A 233 -28.46 -31.17 6.77
N SER A 234 -29.02 -31.94 7.70
CA SER A 234 -29.68 -31.42 8.92
C SER A 234 -28.75 -30.70 9.90
N VAL A 235 -27.44 -30.64 9.61
CA VAL A 235 -26.40 -29.98 10.41
C VAL A 235 -25.84 -28.73 9.73
N CYS A 236 -25.62 -28.76 8.40
CA CYS A 236 -24.89 -27.69 7.67
C CYS A 236 -25.61 -27.14 6.43
N GLY A 237 -26.77 -27.67 6.04
CA GLY A 237 -27.54 -27.19 4.89
C GLY A 237 -27.01 -27.59 3.49
N SER A 238 -25.81 -28.15 3.38
CA SER A 238 -25.27 -28.70 2.12
C SER A 238 -26.03 -29.96 1.66
N THR A 239 -26.00 -30.31 0.37
CA THR A 239 -26.68 -31.50 -0.17
C THR A 239 -26.32 -32.78 0.59
N SER A 240 -27.32 -33.58 1.00
CA SER A 240 -27.06 -34.84 1.71
C SER A 240 -26.71 -35.98 0.76
N THR A 241 -25.88 -36.89 1.25
CA THR A 241 -25.47 -38.14 0.59
C THR A 241 -25.95 -39.38 1.35
N PHE A 242 -26.37 -39.26 2.62
CA PHE A 242 -26.88 -40.36 3.44
C PHE A 242 -28.13 -39.96 4.25
N VAL A 243 -28.94 -40.94 4.61
CA VAL A 243 -30.00 -40.85 5.63
C VAL A 243 -29.72 -41.88 6.73
N CYS A 244 -29.92 -41.50 7.99
CA CYS A 244 -29.75 -42.38 9.14
C CYS A 244 -31.08 -42.50 9.92
N SER A 245 -31.74 -43.65 9.78
CA SER A 245 -33.06 -43.91 10.38
C SER A 245 -33.02 -43.86 11.92
N SER A 246 -31.96 -44.42 12.52
CA SER A 246 -31.69 -44.37 13.96
C SER A 246 -31.48 -42.94 14.49
N CYS A 247 -30.92 -42.04 13.67
CA CYS A 247 -30.81 -40.60 13.98
C CYS A 247 -32.10 -39.84 13.60
N ASN A 248 -33.25 -40.36 14.03
CA ASN A 248 -34.56 -39.75 13.83
C ASN A 248 -34.89 -39.45 12.34
N SER A 249 -34.39 -40.31 11.44
CA SER A 249 -34.46 -40.17 9.97
C SER A 249 -33.85 -38.88 9.39
N GLN A 250 -32.85 -38.30 10.06
CA GLN A 250 -32.11 -37.15 9.54
C GLN A 250 -31.16 -37.52 8.38
N SER A 251 -30.92 -36.53 7.53
CA SER A 251 -30.07 -36.59 6.35
C SER A 251 -28.75 -35.85 6.57
N PHE A 252 -27.65 -36.42 6.07
CA PHE A 252 -26.29 -35.96 6.30
C PHE A 252 -25.48 -35.95 4.99
N CYS A 253 -24.56 -35.00 4.85
CA CYS A 253 -23.45 -35.09 3.90
C CYS A 253 -22.26 -35.81 4.56
N ASP A 254 -21.38 -36.40 3.75
CA ASP A 254 -20.26 -37.27 4.18
C ASP A 254 -19.54 -36.78 5.45
N ALA A 255 -19.04 -35.54 5.42
CA ALA A 255 -18.27 -34.94 6.51
C ALA A 255 -19.10 -34.74 7.81
N CYS A 256 -20.40 -34.46 7.71
CA CYS A 256 -21.27 -34.32 8.88
C CYS A 256 -21.76 -35.68 9.40
N ASP A 257 -21.89 -36.68 8.52
CA ASP A 257 -22.21 -38.05 8.90
C ASP A 257 -21.08 -38.67 9.73
N ASP A 258 -19.83 -38.58 9.25
CA ASP A 258 -18.66 -39.03 9.99
C ASP A 258 -18.54 -38.31 11.34
N LEU A 259 -18.72 -36.99 11.39
CA LEU A 259 -18.64 -36.23 12.64
C LEU A 259 -19.70 -36.67 13.67
N CYS A 260 -20.87 -37.14 13.21
CA CYS A 260 -21.97 -37.60 14.06
C CYS A 260 -21.89 -39.09 14.45
N HIS A 261 -21.31 -39.94 13.61
CA HIS A 261 -21.24 -41.39 13.80
C HIS A 261 -19.85 -41.91 14.25
N ARG A 262 -18.81 -41.06 14.27
CA ARG A 262 -17.47 -41.39 14.83
C ARG A 262 -17.48 -41.71 16.34
N HIS A 263 -18.56 -41.37 17.07
CA HIS A 263 -18.68 -41.71 18.49
C HIS A 263 -19.16 -43.17 18.66
N PRO A 264 -18.52 -44.01 19.53
CA PRO A 264 -18.83 -45.44 19.64
C PRO A 264 -20.30 -45.77 19.90
N ALA A 265 -21.00 -44.94 20.68
CA ALA A 265 -22.44 -45.12 20.96
C ALA A 265 -23.39 -44.77 19.79
N ARG A 266 -22.86 -44.44 18.59
CA ARG A 266 -23.63 -44.15 17.36
C ARG A 266 -23.03 -44.78 16.11
N SER A 267 -21.80 -45.29 16.15
CA SER A 267 -21.11 -45.89 15.00
C SER A 267 -21.83 -47.11 14.41
N SER A 268 -22.67 -47.78 15.21
CA SER A 268 -23.52 -48.91 14.82
C SER A 268 -24.85 -48.52 14.14
N HIS A 269 -25.15 -47.23 13.98
CA HIS A 269 -26.38 -46.79 13.33
C HIS A 269 -26.39 -47.12 11.83
N LYS A 270 -27.55 -47.57 11.33
CA LYS A 270 -27.71 -47.93 9.91
C LYS A 270 -27.88 -46.66 9.06
N ARG A 271 -26.96 -46.48 8.11
CA ARG A 271 -26.89 -45.35 7.16
C ARG A 271 -27.17 -45.86 5.75
N GLU A 272 -28.02 -45.16 5.00
CA GLU A 272 -28.44 -45.55 3.65
C GLU A 272 -28.16 -44.41 2.66
N PRO A 273 -27.49 -44.69 1.51
CA PRO A 273 -27.01 -43.65 0.59
C PRO A 273 -28.09 -43.09 -0.35
N ILE A 274 -27.95 -41.83 -0.72
CA ILE A 274 -28.77 -41.07 -1.66
C ILE A 274 -28.00 -40.95 -2.98
N LEU A 275 -28.57 -41.45 -4.09
CA LEU A 275 -27.87 -41.54 -5.38
C LEU A 275 -28.01 -40.27 -6.24
N GLN A 276 -26.88 -39.76 -6.77
CA GLN A 276 -26.83 -38.75 -7.84
C GLN A 276 -25.67 -39.04 -8.83
N PRO A 277 -25.79 -38.67 -10.13
CA PRO A 277 -24.84 -39.05 -11.20
C PRO A 277 -23.66 -38.07 -11.42
N LYS A 278 -22.60 -38.54 -12.09
CA LYS A 278 -21.37 -37.78 -12.45
C LYS A 278 -21.26 -37.50 -13.96
N GLN A 279 -20.33 -36.61 -14.36
CA GLN A 279 -20.08 -36.20 -15.76
C GLN A 279 -18.67 -36.62 -16.26
N ASP A 280 -18.49 -36.72 -17.58
CA ASP A 280 -17.29 -37.28 -18.24
C ASP A 280 -16.18 -36.26 -18.58
N LEU A 281 -14.93 -36.76 -18.64
CA LEU A 281 -13.70 -36.02 -18.98
C LEU A 281 -13.09 -36.44 -20.34
N CYS A 282 -12.31 -35.53 -20.94
CA CYS A 282 -11.69 -35.64 -22.27
C CYS A 282 -10.63 -36.74 -22.36
N SER A 283 -10.77 -37.65 -23.33
CA SER A 283 -9.89 -38.82 -23.51
C SER A 283 -8.49 -38.54 -24.06
N ILE A 284 -8.11 -37.27 -24.31
CA ILE A 284 -6.74 -36.89 -24.72
C ILE A 284 -6.00 -36.09 -23.64
N CYS A 285 -6.66 -35.13 -22.97
CA CYS A 285 -6.01 -34.30 -21.96
C CYS A 285 -6.34 -34.68 -20.51
N GLY A 286 -7.33 -35.54 -20.26
CA GLY A 286 -7.79 -35.97 -18.93
C GLY A 286 -8.47 -34.90 -18.07
N ILE A 287 -8.16 -33.62 -18.27
CA ILE A 287 -8.47 -32.51 -17.35
C ILE A 287 -9.73 -31.73 -17.77
N SER A 288 -9.96 -31.54 -19.07
CA SER A 288 -11.13 -30.81 -19.57
C SER A 288 -12.35 -31.73 -19.68
N VAL A 289 -13.56 -31.21 -19.42
CA VAL A 289 -14.82 -31.93 -19.69
C VAL A 289 -14.98 -32.27 -21.19
N VAL A 290 -15.74 -33.33 -21.47
CA VAL A 290 -16.11 -33.68 -22.86
C VAL A 290 -17.03 -32.62 -23.44
N GLN A 291 -16.72 -32.17 -24.66
CA GLN A 291 -17.50 -31.15 -25.39
C GLN A 291 -17.80 -31.57 -26.84
N MET A 292 -16.94 -32.42 -27.42
CA MET A 292 -17.05 -32.93 -28.79
C MET A 292 -16.98 -34.45 -28.76
N LEU A 293 -17.90 -35.11 -29.49
CA LEU A 293 -17.82 -36.53 -29.81
C LEU A 293 -17.57 -36.66 -31.31
N CYS A 294 -16.41 -37.19 -31.70
CA CYS A 294 -16.21 -37.64 -33.07
C CYS A 294 -16.86 -39.02 -33.23
N SER A 295 -17.94 -39.11 -34.03
CA SER A 295 -18.63 -40.37 -34.26
C SER A 295 -17.81 -41.33 -35.12
N THR A 296 -16.98 -40.81 -36.03
CA THR A 296 -16.08 -41.59 -36.89
C THR A 296 -14.88 -42.20 -36.15
N CYS A 297 -14.40 -41.55 -35.06
CA CYS A 297 -13.28 -42.06 -34.25
C CYS A 297 -13.71 -42.63 -32.88
N HIS A 298 -14.99 -42.52 -32.52
CA HIS A 298 -15.53 -42.79 -31.18
C HIS A 298 -14.74 -42.14 -30.02
N LYS A 299 -14.19 -40.93 -30.23
CA LYS A 299 -13.42 -40.19 -29.21
C LYS A 299 -14.23 -39.06 -28.58
N LYS A 300 -14.30 -39.07 -27.24
CA LYS A 300 -14.87 -38.02 -26.38
C LYS A 300 -13.80 -36.99 -26.04
N LEU A 301 -13.82 -35.83 -26.68
CA LEU A 301 -12.76 -34.81 -26.59
C LEU A 301 -13.30 -33.47 -26.08
N CYS A 302 -12.42 -32.63 -25.51
CA CYS A 302 -12.70 -31.20 -25.36
C CYS A 302 -12.40 -30.47 -26.69
N GLN A 303 -12.99 -29.30 -26.89
CA GLN A 303 -12.94 -28.58 -28.17
C GLN A 303 -11.51 -28.30 -28.68
N LYS A 304 -10.55 -28.05 -27.76
CA LYS A 304 -9.14 -27.79 -28.11
C LYS A 304 -8.42 -29.06 -28.59
N CYS A 305 -8.64 -30.20 -27.95
CA CYS A 305 -8.07 -31.49 -28.39
C CYS A 305 -8.72 -32.00 -29.68
N ASP A 306 -10.03 -31.79 -29.86
CA ASP A 306 -10.74 -32.14 -31.09
C ASP A 306 -10.17 -31.41 -32.32
N GLY A 307 -9.94 -30.09 -32.21
CA GLY A 307 -9.38 -29.29 -33.28
C GLY A 307 -7.98 -29.74 -33.71
N ILE A 308 -7.12 -30.10 -32.75
CA ILE A 308 -5.77 -30.63 -33.04
C ILE A 308 -5.86 -32.03 -33.68
N TYR A 309 -6.69 -32.92 -33.13
CA TYR A 309 -6.78 -34.32 -33.59
C TYR A 309 -7.32 -34.47 -35.02
N HIS A 310 -8.18 -33.54 -35.45
CA HIS A 310 -8.79 -33.48 -36.78
C HIS A 310 -8.16 -32.45 -37.72
N ALA A 311 -7.01 -31.85 -37.34
CA ALA A 311 -6.18 -31.04 -38.25
C ALA A 311 -5.34 -31.90 -39.21
N HIS A 312 -5.29 -33.23 -39.03
CA HIS A 312 -4.60 -34.15 -39.93
C HIS A 312 -5.37 -34.26 -41.27
N PRO A 313 -4.69 -34.23 -42.45
CA PRO A 313 -5.35 -34.15 -43.76
C PRO A 313 -6.32 -35.29 -44.08
N ASP A 314 -6.15 -36.49 -43.50
CA ASP A 314 -7.08 -37.62 -43.70
C ASP A 314 -8.34 -37.56 -42.84
N ARG A 315 -8.43 -36.62 -41.89
CA ARG A 315 -9.49 -36.53 -40.87
C ARG A 315 -10.44 -35.33 -40.92
N PRO A 316 -10.39 -34.35 -41.85
CA PRO A 316 -11.28 -33.19 -41.80
C PRO A 316 -12.73 -33.56 -42.13
N GLY A 317 -12.95 -34.65 -42.89
CA GLY A 317 -14.27 -35.20 -43.23
C GLY A 317 -14.94 -36.01 -42.13
N HIS A 318 -14.36 -36.13 -40.93
CA HIS A 318 -14.95 -36.88 -39.82
C HIS A 318 -16.14 -36.15 -39.19
N THR A 319 -17.22 -36.90 -38.94
CA THR A 319 -18.48 -36.37 -38.39
C THR A 319 -18.33 -36.13 -36.90
N ARG A 320 -18.35 -34.85 -36.50
CA ARG A 320 -18.14 -34.39 -35.12
C ARG A 320 -19.41 -33.74 -34.56
N LEU A 321 -19.86 -34.21 -33.40
CA LEU A 321 -21.07 -33.77 -32.73
C LEU A 321 -20.74 -33.01 -31.44
N PRO A 322 -21.21 -31.77 -31.26
CA PRO A 322 -21.12 -31.06 -29.98
C PRO A 322 -22.03 -31.71 -28.93
N MET A 323 -21.51 -31.92 -27.72
CA MET A 323 -22.29 -32.37 -26.56
C MET A 323 -22.81 -31.12 -25.82
N THR A 324 -24.04 -30.70 -26.13
CA THR A 324 -24.58 -29.42 -25.64
C THR A 324 -25.08 -29.48 -24.19
N THR A 325 -24.31 -28.94 -23.26
CA THR A 325 -24.87 -28.31 -22.05
C THR A 325 -25.10 -26.81 -22.30
N ALA A 326 -26.03 -26.20 -21.58
CA ALA A 326 -26.66 -24.95 -22.03
C ALA A 326 -25.75 -23.70 -21.91
N LYS A 327 -25.50 -23.07 -23.07
CA LYS A 327 -25.38 -21.61 -23.26
C LYS A 327 -24.42 -20.84 -22.32
N ALA A 328 -23.12 -21.14 -22.40
CA ALA A 328 -22.07 -20.17 -22.07
C ALA A 328 -21.62 -19.44 -23.35
N SER A 329 -21.64 -18.10 -23.36
CA SER A 329 -21.21 -17.29 -24.50
C SER A 329 -19.69 -17.18 -24.58
N ARG A 330 -19.14 -17.41 -25.78
CA ARG A 330 -17.72 -17.26 -26.12
C ARG A 330 -17.27 -15.79 -25.95
N PRO A 331 -16.08 -15.51 -25.38
CA PRO A 331 -15.59 -14.15 -25.23
C PRO A 331 -15.12 -13.55 -26.58
N PRO A 332 -15.56 -12.34 -26.94
CA PRO A 332 -14.88 -11.49 -27.92
C PRO A 332 -13.73 -10.71 -27.27
N GLN A 333 -12.70 -10.37 -28.04
CA GLN A 333 -11.64 -9.45 -27.60
C GLN A 333 -12.13 -8.00 -27.66
N SER A 334 -12.91 -7.57 -26.66
CA SER A 334 -13.56 -6.26 -26.64
C SER A 334 -13.40 -5.50 -25.32
N SER A 335 -12.27 -5.66 -24.64
CA SER A 335 -11.92 -4.94 -23.41
C SER A 335 -10.44 -4.55 -23.34
N TRP A 336 -10.11 -3.63 -22.44
CA TRP A 336 -8.74 -3.26 -22.07
C TRP A 336 -8.59 -3.11 -20.55
N GLU A 337 -7.50 -3.65 -20.01
CA GLU A 337 -7.15 -3.51 -18.60
C GLU A 337 -6.44 -2.17 -18.34
N CYS A 338 -6.90 -1.42 -17.34
CA CYS A 338 -6.25 -0.18 -16.96
C CYS A 338 -4.92 -0.44 -16.23
N ARG A 339 -3.81 -0.06 -16.85
CA ARG A 339 -2.44 -0.20 -16.29
C ARG A 339 -2.20 0.52 -14.95
N HIS A 340 -3.17 1.29 -14.42
CA HIS A 340 -3.07 1.99 -13.14
C HIS A 340 -3.93 1.36 -12.02
N CYS A 341 -5.13 0.87 -12.32
CA CYS A 341 -6.05 0.31 -11.31
C CYS A 341 -6.58 -1.11 -11.64
N THR A 342 -6.06 -1.75 -12.69
CA THR A 342 -6.41 -3.10 -13.17
C THR A 342 -7.89 -3.34 -13.52
N THR A 343 -8.74 -2.32 -13.50
CA THR A 343 -10.13 -2.39 -13.98
C THR A 343 -10.14 -2.80 -15.46
N VAL A 344 -10.97 -3.79 -15.81
CA VAL A 344 -11.25 -4.21 -17.18
C VAL A 344 -12.37 -3.33 -17.75
N ASN A 345 -12.02 -2.46 -18.70
CA ASN A 345 -12.92 -1.50 -19.34
C ASN A 345 -13.33 -1.99 -20.74
N GLU A 346 -14.45 -1.52 -21.27
CA GLU A 346 -14.85 -1.83 -22.66
C GLU A 346 -13.88 -1.24 -23.70
N LEU A 347 -13.70 -1.88 -24.86
CA LEU A 347 -12.75 -1.44 -25.89
C LEU A 347 -12.98 0.00 -26.38
N ARG A 348 -14.23 0.47 -26.34
CA ARG A 348 -14.67 1.82 -26.72
C ARG A 348 -14.49 2.88 -25.62
N ALA A 349 -14.24 2.48 -24.38
CA ALA A 349 -14.01 3.41 -23.28
C ALA A 349 -12.60 4.03 -23.44
N ILE A 350 -12.53 5.33 -23.70
CA ILE A 350 -11.26 6.05 -23.84
C ILE A 350 -10.61 6.26 -22.47
N LEU A 351 -11.43 6.51 -21.45
CA LEU A 351 -11.06 6.63 -20.04
C LEU A 351 -11.46 5.36 -19.27
N CYS A 352 -10.75 5.07 -18.16
CA CYS A 352 -11.13 3.98 -17.27
C CYS A 352 -12.34 4.34 -16.40
N SER A 353 -13.31 3.43 -16.24
CA SER A 353 -14.53 3.65 -15.44
C SER A 353 -14.33 3.72 -13.92
N THR A 354 -13.12 3.49 -13.42
CA THR A 354 -12.79 3.49 -11.98
C THR A 354 -11.81 4.60 -11.57
N CYS A 355 -10.97 5.08 -12.50
CA CYS A 355 -9.96 6.09 -12.22
C CYS A 355 -9.85 7.20 -13.27
N GLU A 356 -10.75 7.20 -14.27
CA GLU A 356 -10.88 8.22 -15.33
C GLU A 356 -9.62 8.46 -16.18
N ARG A 357 -8.57 7.65 -16.03
CA ARG A 357 -7.32 7.78 -16.81
C ARG A 357 -7.46 7.28 -18.26
N PRO A 358 -6.85 7.97 -19.24
CA PRO A 358 -6.83 7.52 -20.64
C PRO A 358 -6.09 6.21 -20.89
N ARG A 359 -6.60 5.43 -21.84
CA ARG A 359 -6.07 4.11 -22.27
C ARG A 359 -4.59 4.06 -22.68
N LEU A 360 -4.02 5.19 -23.13
CA LEU A 360 -2.66 5.26 -23.71
C LEU A 360 -1.70 6.21 -22.96
N SER A 361 -1.94 6.48 -21.68
CA SER A 361 -0.98 7.20 -20.83
C SER A 361 0.39 6.48 -20.83
N PRO A 362 1.51 7.17 -21.15
CA PRO A 362 2.85 6.70 -20.81
C PRO A 362 2.97 6.49 -19.29
N GLY A 363 3.78 5.51 -18.89
CA GLY A 363 4.02 5.17 -17.49
C GLY A 363 5.04 6.08 -16.81
N GLN A 364 4.85 7.40 -16.86
CA GLN A 364 5.69 8.32 -16.06
C GLN A 364 5.14 8.42 -14.63
N ILE A 365 5.94 7.98 -13.67
CA ILE A 365 5.64 8.08 -12.24
C ILE A 365 5.98 9.49 -11.76
N LEU A 366 5.08 10.45 -12.02
CA LEU A 366 5.08 11.71 -11.30
C LEU A 366 4.58 11.44 -9.87
N PHE A 367 5.52 11.41 -8.91
CA PHE A 367 5.31 11.11 -7.48
C PHE A 367 4.57 12.24 -6.72
N PHE A 368 3.46 12.74 -7.26
CA PHE A 368 2.57 13.67 -6.57
C PHE A 368 1.41 12.93 -5.89
N PHE A 369 1.71 12.23 -4.80
CA PHE A 369 0.87 12.24 -3.57
C PHE A 369 1.55 11.56 -2.35
N LYS A 370 2.87 11.71 -2.17
CA LYS A 370 3.56 11.32 -0.91
C LYS A 370 3.85 12.52 0.00
N ARG A 371 2.79 13.28 0.31
CA ARG A 371 2.73 14.26 1.40
C ARG A 371 1.58 13.86 2.31
N ARG A 372 1.75 13.94 3.64
CA ARG A 372 0.60 13.95 4.56
C ARG A 372 -0.34 15.07 4.08
N VAL A 373 -1.57 14.73 3.74
CA VAL A 373 -2.59 15.74 3.46
C VAL A 373 -3.05 16.32 4.79
N PHE A 374 -2.24 17.24 5.32
CA PHE A 374 -2.82 18.42 5.92
C PHE A 374 -3.76 19.00 4.86
N PHE A 375 -5.06 18.89 5.12
CA PHE A 375 -6.06 19.54 4.29
C PHE A 375 -5.92 21.04 4.50
N THR A 376 -5.02 21.67 3.73
CA THR A 376 -5.10 23.10 3.44
C THR A 376 -6.28 23.33 2.50
N PHE A 377 -7.48 23.00 2.99
CA PHE A 377 -8.69 23.70 2.62
C PHE A 377 -8.37 25.18 2.75
N SER A 378 -8.53 25.95 1.67
CA SER A 378 -8.56 27.41 1.75
C SER A 378 -9.92 27.85 2.31
N PHE A 379 -10.27 27.33 3.48
CA PHE A 379 -11.24 27.96 4.36
C PHE A 379 -10.53 29.12 5.03
N CYS A 380 -10.94 30.35 4.73
CA CYS A 380 -10.59 31.50 5.57
C CYS A 380 -11.26 31.34 6.94
N PHE A 381 -10.58 30.66 7.85
CA PHE A 381 -10.86 30.71 9.29
C PHE A 381 -10.43 32.07 9.85
N PHE A 382 -11.19 33.10 9.51
CA PHE A 382 -11.35 34.24 10.40
C PHE A 382 -12.28 33.81 11.55
N TYR A 383 -11.86 34.08 12.79
CA TYR A 383 -12.55 33.76 14.05
C TYR A 383 -12.68 32.24 14.38
N PHE A 384 -12.64 31.79 15.64
CA PHE A 384 -12.52 32.46 16.96
C PHE A 384 -11.63 31.60 17.90
N ILE A 385 -10.52 32.15 18.43
CA ILE A 385 -9.90 31.76 19.71
C ILE A 385 -9.36 33.06 20.37
N PRO A 386 -9.51 33.29 21.70
CA PRO A 386 -9.10 34.54 22.33
C PRO A 386 -7.57 34.73 22.37
N CYS A 387 -7.10 35.93 22.03
CA CYS A 387 -5.68 36.28 22.11
C CYS A 387 -5.35 36.86 23.51
N ALA A 388 -4.61 36.09 24.32
CA ALA A 388 -3.93 36.58 25.51
C ALA A 388 -2.56 35.91 25.62
N SER A 389 -1.51 36.73 25.81
CA SER A 389 -0.15 36.30 26.19
C SER A 389 0.55 35.27 25.29
N LEU A 390 1.25 35.74 24.26
CA LEU A 390 2.73 35.67 24.27
C LEU A 390 3.35 36.65 23.25
N SER A 391 4.46 37.27 23.63
CA SER A 391 5.25 38.17 22.76
C SER A 391 6.40 37.41 22.10
N THR A 392 7.09 38.10 21.17
CA THR A 392 8.42 37.76 20.62
C THR A 392 8.58 36.38 19.97
N CYS A 393 8.54 36.34 18.64
CA CYS A 393 9.77 36.17 17.85
C CYS A 393 9.55 36.64 16.40
N SER A 394 10.57 37.23 15.77
CA SER A 394 10.50 37.77 14.41
C SER A 394 11.79 37.52 13.66
N ALA A 395 11.71 36.85 12.51
CA ALA A 395 12.76 36.80 11.49
C ALA A 395 12.20 36.20 10.18
N HIS A 396 11.88 37.04 9.19
CA HIS A 396 12.09 36.88 7.74
C HIS A 396 11.32 37.98 6.96
N PRO A 397 11.69 38.29 5.70
CA PRO A 397 11.63 39.67 5.21
C PRO A 397 10.24 40.16 4.77
N PRO A 398 10.00 41.49 4.82
CA PRO A 398 8.76 42.08 4.34
C PRO A 398 8.70 42.06 2.81
N LEU A 399 7.77 41.27 2.26
CA LEU A 399 7.16 41.63 0.98
C LEU A 399 6.41 42.97 1.16
N PRO A 400 6.42 43.87 0.17
CA PRO A 400 5.85 45.20 0.32
C PRO A 400 4.34 45.12 0.58
N ALA A 401 3.93 45.53 1.78
CA ALA A 401 2.51 45.62 2.11
C ALA A 401 1.83 46.67 1.21
N PRO A 402 0.64 46.38 0.63
CA PRO A 402 -0.12 47.41 -0.06
C PRO A 402 -0.51 48.49 0.94
N VAL A 403 0.01 49.71 0.72
CA VAL A 403 -0.24 50.87 1.57
C VAL A 403 -1.75 51.11 1.69
N ARG A 404 -2.25 51.29 2.91
CA ARG A 404 -3.65 51.67 3.18
C ARG A 404 -3.91 53.13 2.82
N GLY A 405 -3.81 53.46 1.54
CA GLY A 405 -4.34 54.70 0.97
C GLY A 405 -5.83 54.52 0.63
N ARG A 406 -6.67 55.48 1.03
CA ARG A 406 -8.08 55.54 0.58
C ARG A 406 -8.15 56.19 -0.80
N GLU A 407 -7.93 55.40 -1.84
CA GLU A 407 -8.43 55.69 -3.17
C GLU A 407 -9.24 54.48 -3.63
N ALA A 408 -10.56 54.66 -3.79
CA ALA A 408 -11.42 53.60 -4.27
C ALA A 408 -11.09 53.34 -5.75
N ARG A 409 -10.50 52.18 -6.04
CA ARG A 409 -10.26 51.74 -7.41
C ARG A 409 -11.59 51.31 -8.05
N VAL A 410 -12.34 52.30 -8.52
CA VAL A 410 -13.51 52.10 -9.36
C VAL A 410 -13.08 51.37 -10.64
N SER A 411 -13.78 50.29 -10.98
CA SER A 411 -13.54 49.51 -12.18
C SER A 411 -14.08 50.21 -13.44
N PRO A 412 -13.50 49.97 -14.64
CA PRO A 412 -14.03 50.50 -15.89
C PRO A 412 -15.51 50.15 -16.12
N GLU A 413 -15.92 48.97 -15.68
CA GLU A 413 -17.30 48.46 -15.76
C GLU A 413 -18.25 49.27 -14.86
N GLU A 414 -17.84 49.62 -13.63
CA GLU A 414 -18.61 50.49 -12.75
C GLU A 414 -18.73 51.91 -13.31
N VAL A 415 -17.66 52.49 -13.88
CA VAL A 415 -17.73 53.81 -14.55
C VAL A 415 -18.67 53.76 -15.75
N TYR A 416 -18.57 52.71 -16.58
CA TYR A 416 -19.42 52.53 -17.75
C TYR A 416 -20.90 52.41 -17.40
N ALA A 417 -21.24 51.56 -16.42
CA ALA A 417 -22.61 51.41 -15.95
C ALA A 417 -23.13 52.72 -15.30
N ALA A 418 -22.30 53.41 -14.52
CA ALA A 418 -22.67 54.70 -13.92
C ALA A 418 -22.95 55.79 -14.97
N LEU A 419 -22.21 55.83 -16.09
CA LEU A 419 -22.44 56.80 -17.17
C LEU A 419 -23.84 56.70 -17.82
N SER A 420 -24.56 55.58 -17.67
CA SER A 420 -25.96 55.46 -18.10
C SER A 420 -26.96 56.19 -17.19
N VAL A 421 -26.57 56.50 -15.94
CA VAL A 421 -27.42 57.10 -14.89
C VAL A 421 -26.94 58.52 -14.50
N CYS A 422 -25.63 58.75 -14.49
CA CYS A 422 -24.96 60.00 -14.10
C CYS A 422 -25.15 61.12 -15.13
N SER A 423 -26.26 61.84 -15.04
CA SER A 423 -26.59 62.92 -15.99
C SER A 423 -25.84 64.24 -15.74
N THR A 424 -25.36 64.51 -14.52
CA THR A 424 -24.80 65.83 -14.13
C THR A 424 -23.62 65.79 -13.14
N THR A 425 -23.37 64.65 -12.50
CA THR A 425 -22.30 64.47 -11.50
C THR A 425 -21.14 63.63 -12.06
N ASN A 426 -19.97 63.76 -11.44
CA ASN A 426 -18.83 62.88 -11.73
C ASN A 426 -19.20 61.42 -11.38
N PRO A 427 -19.07 60.46 -12.32
CA PRO A 427 -19.41 59.05 -12.07
C PRO A 427 -18.72 58.46 -10.84
N CYS A 428 -17.46 58.84 -10.57
CA CYS A 428 -16.73 58.35 -9.40
C CYS A 428 -17.32 58.83 -8.06
N ASP A 429 -17.90 60.04 -8.02
CA ASP A 429 -18.52 60.57 -6.80
C ASP A 429 -19.90 59.92 -6.58
N TRP A 430 -20.71 59.82 -7.65
CA TRP A 430 -22.02 59.14 -7.63
C TRP A 430 -21.91 57.64 -7.26
N LEU A 431 -20.86 56.96 -7.71
CA LEU A 431 -20.58 55.56 -7.34
C LEU A 431 -20.23 55.37 -5.85
N ASN A 432 -19.84 56.44 -5.14
CA ASN A 432 -19.57 56.42 -3.71
C ASN A 432 -20.78 56.89 -2.86
N SER A 433 -21.67 57.74 -3.38
CA SER A 433 -22.85 58.22 -2.64
C SER A 433 -24.17 57.52 -3.01
N GLU A 434 -24.53 57.48 -4.30
CA GLU A 434 -25.87 57.07 -4.74
C GLU A 434 -25.98 55.58 -5.07
N LEU A 435 -24.91 54.96 -5.59
CA LEU A 435 -24.94 53.52 -5.94
C LEU A 435 -25.44 52.63 -4.77
N PRO A 436 -25.01 52.79 -3.50
CA PRO A 436 -25.52 51.97 -2.41
C PRO A 436 -27.05 52.02 -2.25
N HIS A 437 -27.68 53.17 -2.54
CA HIS A 437 -29.13 53.35 -2.49
C HIS A 437 -29.82 52.74 -3.71
N LEU A 438 -29.27 52.90 -4.92
CA LEU A 438 -29.79 52.25 -6.12
C LEU A 438 -29.77 50.72 -6.01
N LEU A 439 -28.75 50.16 -5.35
CA LEU A 439 -28.64 48.72 -5.12
C LEU A 439 -29.67 48.19 -4.09
N ASP A 440 -30.03 49.01 -3.09
CA ASP A 440 -31.13 48.68 -2.18
C ASP A 440 -32.49 48.76 -2.90
N GLU A 441 -32.69 49.73 -3.78
CA GLU A 441 -33.90 49.84 -4.61
C GLU A 441 -34.05 48.62 -5.53
N ILE A 442 -32.99 48.22 -6.25
CA ILE A 442 -32.97 47.01 -7.08
C ILE A 442 -33.31 45.76 -6.24
N CYS A 443 -32.76 45.62 -5.03
CA CYS A 443 -33.11 44.53 -4.11
C CYS A 443 -34.58 44.58 -3.67
N ALA A 444 -35.11 45.74 -3.33
CA ALA A 444 -36.49 45.92 -2.85
C ALA A 444 -37.53 45.65 -3.95
N VAL A 445 -37.29 46.17 -5.17
CA VAL A 445 -38.13 45.90 -6.34
C VAL A 445 -38.10 44.41 -6.69
N ALA A 446 -36.93 43.78 -6.69
CA ALA A 446 -36.84 42.34 -6.94
C ALA A 446 -37.55 41.49 -5.89
N ALA A 447 -37.44 41.84 -4.60
CA ALA A 447 -38.16 41.16 -3.53
C ALA A 447 -39.69 41.29 -3.67
N SER A 448 -40.21 42.47 -4.04
CA SER A 448 -41.65 42.65 -4.26
C SER A 448 -42.17 41.88 -5.48
N VAL A 449 -41.36 41.72 -6.54
CA VAL A 449 -41.66 40.86 -7.69
C VAL A 449 -41.68 39.37 -7.30
N GLN A 450 -40.82 38.92 -6.39
CA GLN A 450 -40.89 37.55 -5.84
C GLN A 450 -42.14 37.33 -4.99
N LEU A 451 -42.49 38.28 -4.13
CA LEU A 451 -43.65 38.19 -3.24
C LEU A 451 -44.99 38.22 -4.00
N SER A 452 -45.07 38.94 -5.12
CA SER A 452 -46.24 38.92 -6.01
C SER A 452 -46.33 37.62 -6.81
N ALA A 453 -45.23 37.18 -7.44
CA ALA A 453 -45.19 35.90 -8.16
C ALA A 453 -45.48 34.67 -7.27
N ALA A 454 -45.19 34.74 -5.96
CA ALA A 454 -45.55 33.70 -5.00
C ALA A 454 -47.06 33.65 -4.71
N LYS A 455 -47.77 34.78 -4.75
CA LYS A 455 -49.22 34.85 -4.49
C LYS A 455 -50.06 34.33 -5.67
N ASP A 456 -49.64 34.60 -6.91
CA ASP A 456 -50.36 34.15 -8.12
C ASP A 456 -50.36 32.63 -8.35
N HIS A 457 -49.54 31.86 -7.61
CA HIS A 457 -49.53 30.39 -7.65
C HIS A 457 -50.27 29.72 -6.47
N GLY A 458 -50.88 30.49 -5.56
CA GLY A 458 -51.68 29.95 -4.45
C GLY A 458 -53.09 29.51 -4.89
N THR A 459 -53.39 28.21 -4.80
CA THR A 459 -54.77 27.71 -4.98
C THR A 459 -55.57 27.83 -3.68
N SER A 460 -56.87 28.12 -3.78
CA SER A 460 -57.74 28.50 -2.66
C SER A 460 -58.09 27.38 -1.66
N SER A 461 -57.65 27.54 -0.41
CA SER A 461 -58.26 27.06 0.84
C SER A 461 -57.44 27.62 2.02
N GLY A 462 -57.98 28.16 3.10
CA GLY A 462 -59.36 28.42 3.53
C GLY A 462 -59.29 29.30 4.78
N GLU A 463 -60.43 29.68 5.36
CA GLU A 463 -60.49 30.57 6.54
C GLU A 463 -59.87 29.92 7.79
N ASP A 464 -58.99 30.66 8.48
CA ASP A 464 -58.91 30.75 9.95
C ASP A 464 -58.07 32.00 10.31
N GLU A 465 -58.54 32.81 11.26
CA GLU A 465 -57.86 34.02 11.74
C GLU A 465 -57.08 33.70 13.02
N ASP A 466 -55.74 33.80 12.98
CA ASP A 466 -54.88 33.74 14.17
C ASP A 466 -53.76 34.78 14.04
N GLU A 467 -53.67 35.72 14.98
CA GLU A 467 -52.68 36.83 14.98
C GLU A 467 -51.27 36.34 15.39
N ALA A 468 -50.59 35.63 14.49
CA ALA A 468 -49.15 35.40 14.57
C ALA A 468 -48.40 36.57 13.91
N GLU A 469 -47.40 37.13 14.62
CA GLU A 469 -46.55 38.20 14.09
C GLU A 469 -45.75 37.70 12.86
N GLU A 470 -46.18 38.07 11.64
CA GLU A 470 -45.46 37.73 10.42
C GLU A 470 -44.09 38.45 10.39
N GLU A 471 -43.01 37.73 10.76
CA GLU A 471 -41.65 38.21 10.51
C GLU A 471 -41.45 38.42 9.00
N GLU A 472 -41.43 39.69 8.57
CA GLU A 472 -41.32 40.14 7.18
C GLU A 472 -39.97 39.70 6.55
N THR A 473 -39.93 38.45 6.11
CA THR A 473 -38.72 37.70 5.74
C THR A 473 -38.82 37.09 4.34
N GLY A 474 -39.41 37.86 3.41
CA GLY A 474 -39.23 37.62 1.98
C GLY A 474 -37.72 37.58 1.62
N PRO A 475 -37.32 36.89 0.52
CA PRO A 475 -35.91 36.55 0.28
C PRO A 475 -35.02 37.80 0.21
N ARG A 476 -34.22 38.03 1.26
CA ARG A 476 -33.37 39.23 1.37
C ARG A 476 -32.15 39.11 0.45
N LEU A 477 -32.37 39.45 -0.82
CA LEU A 477 -31.37 39.58 -1.87
C LEU A 477 -30.25 40.54 -1.44
N SER A 478 -29.00 40.19 -1.73
CA SER A 478 -27.86 40.97 -1.27
C SER A 478 -27.46 42.10 -2.22
N ARG A 479 -26.96 43.22 -1.68
CA ARG A 479 -26.38 44.33 -2.50
C ARG A 479 -25.29 43.84 -3.47
N ALA A 480 -24.60 42.74 -3.15
CA ALA A 480 -23.60 42.14 -4.02
C ALA A 480 -24.23 41.49 -5.28
N GLU A 481 -25.39 40.85 -5.12
CA GLU A 481 -26.18 40.31 -6.24
C GLU A 481 -26.75 41.45 -7.09
N ALA A 482 -27.35 42.48 -6.46
CA ALA A 482 -27.84 43.67 -7.16
C ALA A 482 -26.72 44.35 -7.96
N LYS A 483 -25.52 44.51 -7.36
CA LYS A 483 -24.38 45.16 -8.02
C LYS A 483 -23.90 44.37 -9.23
N ARG A 484 -23.84 43.04 -9.11
CA ARG A 484 -23.54 42.17 -10.25
C ARG A 484 -24.56 42.30 -11.36
N ALA A 485 -25.85 42.13 -11.06
CA ALA A 485 -26.90 42.21 -12.07
C ALA A 485 -26.96 43.59 -12.74
N TRP A 486 -26.69 44.67 -12.01
CA TRP A 486 -26.62 46.04 -12.52
C TRP A 486 -25.42 46.27 -13.47
N LEU A 487 -24.24 45.73 -13.13
CA LEU A 487 -23.06 45.78 -14.00
C LEU A 487 -23.25 44.89 -15.25
N GLU A 488 -23.80 43.70 -15.09
CA GLU A 488 -24.11 42.76 -16.18
C GLU A 488 -25.22 43.31 -17.12
N ALA A 489 -26.13 44.13 -16.59
CA ALA A 489 -27.12 44.90 -17.35
C ALA A 489 -26.60 46.24 -17.93
N GLY A 490 -25.32 46.58 -17.71
CA GLY A 490 -24.72 47.82 -18.23
C GLY A 490 -25.27 49.12 -17.61
N GLY A 491 -25.93 49.03 -16.45
CA GLY A 491 -26.50 50.17 -15.71
C GLY A 491 -28.04 50.27 -15.72
N ASP A 492 -28.73 49.52 -16.58
CA ASP A 492 -30.19 49.48 -16.65
C ASP A 492 -30.79 48.78 -15.41
N THR A 493 -31.67 49.48 -14.68
CA THR A 493 -32.27 49.00 -13.43
C THR A 493 -33.36 47.96 -13.62
N GLU A 494 -34.17 48.04 -14.69
CA GLU A 494 -35.25 47.10 -14.96
C GLU A 494 -34.70 45.78 -15.51
N ALA A 495 -33.67 45.86 -16.35
CA ALA A 495 -32.88 44.71 -16.79
C ALA A 495 -32.12 44.07 -15.62
N ALA A 496 -31.52 44.86 -14.72
CA ALA A 496 -30.85 44.36 -13.52
C ALA A 496 -31.80 43.55 -12.62
N VAL A 497 -33.01 44.06 -12.34
CA VAL A 497 -34.02 43.33 -11.56
C VAL A 497 -34.37 41.99 -12.21
N LYS A 498 -34.59 41.95 -13.53
CA LYS A 498 -34.92 40.69 -14.24
C LYS A 498 -33.75 39.69 -14.19
N GLN A 499 -32.53 40.15 -14.46
CA GLN A 499 -31.32 39.33 -14.44
C GLN A 499 -31.06 38.75 -13.03
N LEU A 500 -31.18 39.59 -11.99
CA LEU A 500 -31.03 39.21 -10.58
C LEU A 500 -31.94 38.03 -10.21
N LEU A 501 -33.22 38.12 -10.57
CA LEU A 501 -34.24 37.12 -10.27
C LEU A 501 -33.98 35.81 -11.02
N GLN A 502 -33.62 35.90 -12.30
CA GLN A 502 -33.28 34.75 -13.12
C GLN A 502 -32.04 34.02 -12.58
N ASP A 503 -30.99 34.75 -12.21
CA ASP A 503 -29.77 34.16 -11.63
C ASP A 503 -29.98 33.57 -10.25
N ARG A 504 -30.84 34.18 -9.42
CA ARG A 504 -31.25 33.60 -8.14
C ARG A 504 -31.96 32.26 -8.36
N GLN A 505 -32.90 32.17 -9.30
CA GLN A 505 -33.55 30.91 -9.69
C GLN A 505 -32.56 29.89 -10.28
N ASN A 506 -31.59 30.32 -11.10
CA ASN A 506 -30.57 29.43 -11.66
C ASN A 506 -29.75 28.77 -10.56
N LYS A 507 -29.18 29.56 -9.65
CA LYS A 507 -28.35 29.08 -8.53
C LYS A 507 -29.16 28.17 -7.59
N MET A 508 -30.43 28.50 -7.32
CA MET A 508 -31.31 27.66 -6.50
C MET A 508 -31.57 26.29 -7.15
N ARG A 509 -31.85 26.24 -8.46
CA ARG A 509 -31.98 24.96 -9.19
C ARG A 509 -30.68 24.16 -9.21
N GLU A 510 -29.53 24.82 -9.30
CA GLU A 510 -28.23 24.16 -9.26
C GLU A 510 -27.93 23.55 -7.88
N LEU A 511 -28.16 24.28 -6.78
CA LEU A 511 -28.06 23.75 -5.41
C LEU A 511 -28.99 22.54 -5.19
N GLN A 512 -30.23 22.60 -5.68
CA GLN A 512 -31.17 21.47 -5.62
C GLN A 512 -30.67 20.25 -6.42
N SER A 513 -30.07 20.47 -7.60
CA SER A 513 -29.49 19.39 -8.42
C SER A 513 -28.30 18.70 -7.73
N LEU A 514 -27.54 19.46 -6.93
CA LEU A 514 -26.44 18.98 -6.09
C LEU A 514 -26.92 18.32 -4.78
N GLY A 515 -28.24 18.20 -4.58
CA GLY A 515 -28.85 17.49 -3.46
C GLY A 515 -29.35 18.38 -2.31
N PHE A 516 -29.08 19.69 -2.35
CA PHE A 516 -29.54 20.62 -1.31
C PHE A 516 -31.00 21.03 -1.55
N ARG A 517 -31.92 20.23 -1.01
CA ARG A 517 -33.38 20.39 -1.22
C ARG A 517 -34.06 21.36 -0.25
N ASP A 518 -33.34 21.81 0.77
CA ASP A 518 -33.85 22.74 1.79
C ASP A 518 -33.78 24.18 1.25
N VAL A 519 -34.93 24.72 0.83
CA VAL A 519 -35.03 26.02 0.16
C VAL A 519 -34.51 27.14 1.06
N GLN A 520 -34.98 27.22 2.31
CA GLN A 520 -34.58 28.27 3.25
C GLN A 520 -33.08 28.25 3.52
N LYS A 521 -32.48 27.07 3.74
CA LYS A 521 -31.01 26.97 3.93
C LYS A 521 -30.23 27.36 2.67
N CYS A 522 -30.74 27.04 1.48
CA CYS A 522 -30.09 27.44 0.23
C CYS A 522 -30.15 28.95 -0.01
N GLU A 523 -31.30 29.58 0.27
CA GLU A 523 -31.45 31.04 0.14
C GLU A 523 -30.62 31.81 1.16
N GLU A 524 -30.57 31.33 2.41
CA GLU A 524 -29.73 31.92 3.45
C GLU A 524 -28.23 31.74 3.13
N ALA A 525 -27.82 30.56 2.65
CA ALA A 525 -26.43 30.32 2.23
C ALA A 525 -26.03 31.19 1.02
N LEU A 526 -26.94 31.41 0.05
CA LEU A 526 -26.71 32.37 -1.05
C LEU A 526 -26.66 33.81 -0.53
N ARG A 527 -27.53 34.21 0.42
CA ARG A 527 -27.50 35.55 1.03
C ARG A 527 -26.19 35.82 1.76
N GLN A 528 -25.75 34.89 2.61
CA GLN A 528 -24.49 35.00 3.36
C GLN A 528 -23.23 35.04 2.47
N SER A 529 -23.31 34.50 1.25
CA SER A 529 -22.22 34.46 0.27
C SER A 529 -22.30 35.54 -0.82
N GLY A 530 -23.18 36.54 -0.67
CA GLY A 530 -23.35 37.60 -1.68
C GLY A 530 -23.83 37.07 -3.04
N GLY A 531 -24.59 35.98 -3.03
CA GLY A 531 -25.07 35.24 -4.20
C GLY A 531 -24.02 34.45 -4.95
N GLU A 532 -22.85 34.18 -4.36
CA GLU A 532 -21.86 33.27 -4.94
C GLU A 532 -22.22 31.81 -4.64
N LEU A 533 -22.54 31.04 -5.67
CA LEU A 533 -22.84 29.60 -5.56
C LEU A 533 -21.74 28.83 -4.81
N ARG A 534 -20.46 29.18 -5.03
CA ARG A 534 -19.32 28.51 -4.41
C ARG A 534 -19.22 28.79 -2.91
N GLY A 535 -19.48 30.02 -2.49
CA GLY A 535 -19.66 30.38 -1.08
C GLY A 535 -20.85 29.68 -0.44
N ALA A 536 -22.01 29.69 -1.10
CA ALA A 536 -23.21 29.00 -0.62
C ALA A 536 -22.99 27.49 -0.43
N LEU A 537 -22.39 26.82 -1.41
CA LEU A 537 -22.00 25.41 -1.30
C LEU A 537 -21.03 25.17 -0.13
N SER A 538 -20.07 26.06 0.08
CA SER A 538 -19.11 25.95 1.20
C SER A 538 -19.80 26.07 2.57
N LEU A 539 -20.83 26.94 2.68
CA LEU A 539 -21.65 27.08 3.89
C LEU A 539 -22.56 25.85 4.11
N LEU A 540 -23.19 25.34 3.06
CA LEU A 540 -24.09 24.17 3.12
C LEU A 540 -23.34 22.86 3.39
N GLN A 541 -22.12 22.69 2.88
CA GLN A 541 -21.31 21.49 3.07
C GLN A 541 -20.64 21.43 4.46
N ARG A 542 -20.32 22.57 5.07
CA ARG A 542 -19.56 22.63 6.33
C ARG A 542 -20.25 21.86 7.49
N PRO A 543 -21.56 22.00 7.76
CA PRO A 543 -22.25 21.19 8.78
C PRO A 543 -22.26 19.68 8.48
N LEU A 544 -22.29 19.27 7.20
CA LEU A 544 -22.26 17.87 6.80
C LEU A 544 -20.89 17.22 7.03
N LEU A 545 -19.82 18.01 6.95
CA LEU A 545 -18.43 17.58 7.17
C LEU A 545 -18.01 17.67 8.64
N GLU A 546 -18.71 18.44 9.47
CA GLU A 546 -18.34 18.67 10.87
C GLU A 546 -18.18 17.36 11.70
N PRO A 547 -19.06 16.35 11.60
CA PRO A 547 -18.85 15.06 12.30
C PRO A 547 -17.64 14.26 11.77
N TYR A 548 -17.15 14.54 10.56
CA TYR A 548 -15.91 13.96 10.04
C TYR A 548 -14.68 14.75 10.52
N HIS A 549 -14.76 16.08 10.49
CA HIS A 549 -13.75 16.99 11.04
C HIS A 549 -13.44 16.69 12.51
N GLN A 550 -14.46 16.56 13.36
CA GLN A 550 -14.31 16.19 14.77
C GLN A 550 -13.63 14.83 14.96
N ARG A 551 -13.90 13.85 14.09
CA ARG A 551 -13.24 12.52 14.16
C ARG A 551 -11.78 12.52 13.70
N ILE A 552 -11.32 13.53 12.96
CA ILE A 552 -9.90 13.70 12.62
C ILE A 552 -9.11 14.25 13.81
N TRP A 553 -9.69 15.20 14.55
CA TRP A 553 -9.00 15.92 15.63
C TRP A 553 -9.20 15.31 17.03
N ASN A 554 -10.24 14.49 17.23
CA ASN A 554 -10.42 13.73 18.46
C ASN A 554 -9.34 12.65 18.59
N LEU A 555 -8.58 12.68 19.70
CA LEU A 555 -7.51 11.73 20.05
C LEU A 555 -8.03 10.31 20.43
N GLN A 556 -9.15 9.87 19.86
CA GLN A 556 -9.68 8.53 20.04
C GLN A 556 -8.84 7.52 19.22
N PRO A 557 -8.51 6.33 19.76
CA PRO A 557 -7.81 5.31 18.98
C PRO A 557 -8.67 4.88 17.79
N GLU A 558 -8.06 4.74 16.62
CA GLU A 558 -8.83 4.41 15.41
C GLU A 558 -9.48 3.01 15.57
N PRO A 559 -10.80 2.87 15.33
CA PRO A 559 -11.49 1.60 15.52
C PRO A 559 -10.89 0.51 14.62
N PRO A 560 -10.75 -0.75 15.08
CA PRO A 560 -10.13 -1.82 14.30
C PRO A 560 -10.84 -2.06 12.95
N ILE A 561 -10.14 -2.66 11.98
CA ILE A 561 -10.73 -2.99 10.69
C ILE A 561 -11.67 -4.18 10.86
N ASN A 562 -12.98 -3.95 10.67
CA ASN A 562 -13.95 -5.04 10.59
C ASN A 562 -13.81 -5.76 9.25
N LEU A 563 -13.05 -6.85 9.23
CA LEU A 563 -12.84 -7.72 8.07
C LEU A 563 -14.12 -8.43 7.58
N ARG A 564 -15.24 -8.31 8.32
CA ARG A 564 -16.57 -8.84 7.97
C ARG A 564 -17.65 -7.75 7.86
N ASP A 565 -17.27 -6.48 7.65
CA ASP A 565 -18.22 -5.41 7.29
C ASP A 565 -18.93 -5.76 5.97
N PRO A 566 -20.27 -5.63 5.87
CA PRO A 566 -20.99 -5.89 4.62
C PRO A 566 -20.59 -4.93 3.48
N ASP A 567 -20.14 -3.70 3.79
CA ASP A 567 -19.55 -2.81 2.77
C ASP A 567 -18.09 -3.21 2.52
N ARG A 568 -17.91 -4.15 1.57
CA ARG A 568 -16.58 -4.56 1.08
C ARG A 568 -15.74 -3.38 0.59
N GLN A 569 -16.35 -2.36 -0.02
CA GLN A 569 -15.62 -1.20 -0.54
C GLN A 569 -15.08 -0.32 0.59
N ARG A 570 -15.87 -0.08 1.64
CA ARG A 570 -15.41 0.60 2.87
C ARG A 570 -14.19 -0.10 3.45
N THR A 571 -14.21 -1.42 3.57
CA THR A 571 -13.07 -2.17 4.13
C THR A 571 -11.85 -2.14 3.22
N CYS A 572 -12.01 -2.23 1.89
CA CYS A 572 -10.91 -2.01 0.94
C CYS A 572 -10.31 -0.59 1.03
N ARG A 573 -11.14 0.46 1.15
CA ARG A 573 -10.66 1.85 1.35
C ARG A 573 -9.84 1.98 2.64
N ARG A 574 -10.28 1.37 3.74
CA ARG A 574 -9.55 1.37 5.02
C ARG A 574 -8.22 0.62 4.94
N LEU A 575 -8.22 -0.57 4.34
CA LEU A 575 -6.98 -1.35 4.14
C LEU A 575 -5.96 -0.60 3.27
N LEU A 576 -6.42 0.05 2.19
CA LEU A 576 -5.58 0.85 1.31
C LEU A 576 -4.93 2.02 2.07
N ALA A 577 -5.74 2.78 2.82
CA ALA A 577 -5.30 3.97 3.54
C ALA A 577 -4.39 3.68 4.74
N LEU A 578 -4.63 2.59 5.47
CA LEU A 578 -3.90 2.27 6.70
C LEU A 578 -2.59 1.53 6.45
N TYR A 579 -2.53 0.70 5.41
CA TYR A 579 -1.39 -0.20 5.19
C TYR A 579 -0.58 0.10 3.91
N ASP A 580 -0.87 1.16 3.15
CA ASP A 580 -0.13 1.54 1.91
C ASP A 580 -0.01 0.33 0.95
N LEU A 581 -1.16 -0.22 0.54
CA LEU A 581 -1.25 -1.39 -0.35
C LEU A 581 -1.11 -0.99 -1.83
N PRO A 582 -0.40 -1.76 -2.68
CA PRO A 582 -0.04 -1.29 -4.04
C PRO A 582 -1.20 -1.02 -5.00
N SER A 583 -2.39 -1.61 -4.79
CA SER A 583 -3.58 -1.37 -5.61
C SER A 583 -4.86 -1.87 -4.93
N TRP A 584 -6.02 -1.45 -5.44
CA TRP A 584 -7.33 -1.94 -4.98
C TRP A 584 -7.46 -3.46 -5.05
N GLY A 585 -6.96 -4.09 -6.12
CA GLY A 585 -6.96 -5.55 -6.27
C GLY A 585 -6.12 -6.26 -5.19
N ARG A 586 -5.05 -5.63 -4.68
CA ARG A 586 -4.33 -6.14 -3.50
C ARG A 586 -5.19 -6.06 -2.23
N CYS A 587 -5.99 -5.01 -2.03
CA CYS A 587 -6.93 -4.94 -0.91
C CYS A 587 -8.02 -6.01 -0.97
N GLU A 588 -8.58 -6.27 -2.16
CA GLU A 588 -9.56 -7.34 -2.35
C GLU A 588 -8.93 -8.74 -2.17
N LEU A 589 -7.66 -8.92 -2.56
CA LEU A 589 -6.91 -10.13 -2.30
C LEU A 589 -6.69 -10.35 -0.79
N VAL A 590 -6.28 -9.33 -0.02
CA VAL A 590 -6.18 -9.40 1.46
C VAL A 590 -7.51 -9.84 2.07
N LEU A 591 -8.64 -9.20 1.72
CA LEU A 591 -9.95 -9.58 2.25
C LEU A 591 -10.35 -10.99 1.85
N SER A 592 -10.16 -11.37 0.58
CA SER A 592 -10.55 -12.69 0.10
C SER A 592 -9.70 -13.82 0.67
N LEU A 593 -8.50 -13.56 1.21
CA LEU A 593 -7.68 -14.52 1.93
C LEU A 593 -8.10 -14.62 3.41
N LEU A 594 -8.39 -13.51 4.07
CA LEU A 594 -8.84 -13.45 5.47
C LEU A 594 -10.31 -13.89 5.67
N GLN A 595 -11.05 -14.07 4.58
CA GLN A 595 -12.45 -14.54 4.57
C GLN A 595 -12.60 -16.01 4.14
N GLU A 596 -11.51 -16.74 3.86
CA GLU A 596 -11.62 -18.19 3.57
C GLU A 596 -12.01 -18.97 4.84
N PRO A 597 -12.78 -20.07 4.72
CA PRO A 597 -13.27 -20.82 5.88
C PRO A 597 -12.16 -21.45 6.73
N ASP A 598 -11.04 -21.83 6.11
CA ASP A 598 -9.88 -22.48 6.76
C ASP A 598 -8.72 -21.50 7.06
N ALA A 599 -8.91 -20.19 6.84
CA ALA A 599 -7.85 -19.19 7.03
C ALA A 599 -7.65 -18.80 8.49
N ASN A 600 -6.65 -19.40 9.14
CA ASN A 600 -6.09 -18.91 10.41
C ASN A 600 -4.85 -18.02 10.16
N TYR A 601 -5.01 -16.96 9.38
CA TYR A 601 -3.94 -16.01 9.07
C TYR A 601 -4.09 -14.70 9.85
N ASN A 602 -2.99 -14.11 10.31
CA ASN A 602 -3.00 -12.77 10.90
C ASN A 602 -3.01 -11.67 9.82
N LEU A 603 -3.66 -10.54 10.12
CA LEU A 603 -3.87 -9.43 9.19
C LEU A 603 -2.55 -8.89 8.61
N GLU A 604 -1.57 -8.59 9.47
CA GLU A 604 -0.27 -8.02 9.07
C GLU A 604 0.55 -9.00 8.21
N ASP A 605 0.49 -10.29 8.50
CA ASP A 605 1.23 -11.31 7.73
C ASP A 605 0.63 -11.49 6.33
N VAL A 606 -0.70 -11.49 6.21
CA VAL A 606 -1.39 -11.46 4.90
C VAL A 606 -1.04 -10.18 4.15
N ILE A 607 -1.07 -9.03 4.81
CA ILE A 607 -0.78 -7.74 4.18
C ILE A 607 0.67 -7.68 3.66
N GLN A 608 1.65 -8.18 4.42
CA GLN A 608 3.03 -8.22 3.95
C GLN A 608 3.18 -9.15 2.73
N ALA A 609 2.62 -10.36 2.78
CA ALA A 609 2.63 -11.29 1.65
C ALA A 609 1.94 -10.71 0.39
N VAL A 610 0.84 -9.98 0.59
CA VAL A 610 0.05 -9.31 -0.47
C VAL A 610 0.65 -7.95 -0.89
N LYS A 611 1.68 -7.43 -0.22
CA LYS A 611 2.56 -6.39 -0.78
C LYS A 611 3.55 -6.99 -1.77
N GLU A 612 4.20 -8.08 -1.38
CA GLU A 612 5.26 -8.74 -2.16
C GLU A 612 4.71 -9.42 -3.43
N SER A 613 3.57 -10.12 -3.36
CA SER A 613 3.02 -10.89 -4.49
C SER A 613 1.53 -10.61 -4.77
N PRO A 614 1.07 -10.71 -6.03
CA PRO A 614 -0.35 -10.77 -6.40
C PRO A 614 -0.91 -12.20 -6.48
N ASP A 615 -0.07 -13.23 -6.44
CA ASP A 615 -0.44 -14.64 -6.67
C ASP A 615 -1.00 -15.26 -5.38
N ARG A 616 -2.29 -15.64 -5.39
CA ARG A 616 -3.01 -16.21 -4.25
C ARG A 616 -2.38 -17.51 -3.77
N GLU A 617 -2.04 -18.42 -4.68
CA GLU A 617 -1.51 -19.74 -4.38
C GLU A 617 -0.04 -19.65 -3.92
N PHE A 618 0.73 -18.67 -4.40
CA PHE A 618 2.02 -18.28 -3.83
C PHE A 618 1.88 -17.73 -2.41
N ILE A 619 0.97 -16.79 -2.17
CA ILE A 619 0.74 -16.18 -0.86
C ILE A 619 0.35 -17.24 0.18
N LYS A 620 -0.53 -18.19 -0.15
CA LYS A 620 -0.88 -19.30 0.75
C LYS A 620 0.36 -20.11 1.18
N ARG A 621 1.24 -20.45 0.23
CA ARG A 621 2.52 -21.14 0.50
C ARG A 621 3.50 -20.29 1.34
N LEU A 622 3.46 -18.96 1.20
CA LEU A 622 4.23 -18.05 2.05
C LEU A 622 3.65 -17.95 3.48
N LEU A 623 2.33 -18.11 3.64
CA LEU A 623 1.64 -18.05 4.93
C LEU A 623 1.59 -19.39 5.69
N GLN A 624 1.77 -20.52 5.01
CA GLN A 624 1.68 -21.88 5.57
C GLN A 624 3.03 -22.60 5.49
N ASN A 625 3.89 -22.40 6.49
CA ASN A 625 5.17 -23.12 6.64
C ASN A 625 5.17 -23.88 7.96
N GLU A 626 5.40 -25.19 7.91
CA GLU A 626 5.42 -26.06 9.08
C GLU A 626 6.74 -25.95 9.86
N CYS A 627 6.66 -25.88 11.19
CA CYS A 627 7.83 -25.89 12.07
C CYS A 627 8.28 -27.31 12.40
N GLY A 628 9.51 -27.68 12.03
CA GLY A 628 10.10 -29.01 12.24
C GLY A 628 10.34 -29.44 13.70
N VAL A 629 9.82 -28.71 14.70
CA VAL A 629 9.89 -29.04 16.14
C VAL A 629 8.50 -29.07 16.79
N CYS A 630 7.58 -28.18 16.40
CA CYS A 630 6.23 -28.09 16.99
C CYS A 630 5.09 -28.38 16.01
N PHE A 631 5.40 -28.77 14.76
CA PHE A 631 4.47 -29.21 13.71
C PHE A 631 3.28 -28.26 13.47
N SER A 632 3.49 -26.98 13.81
CA SER A 632 2.51 -25.91 13.71
C SER A 632 2.87 -25.01 12.54
N ASN A 633 1.84 -24.48 11.85
CA ASN A 633 2.01 -23.66 10.66
C ASN A 633 2.17 -22.18 11.01
N PHE A 634 3.17 -21.54 10.41
CA PHE A 634 3.48 -20.11 10.56
C PHE A 634 3.79 -19.46 9.19
N PRO A 635 3.62 -18.14 9.06
CA PRO A 635 4.05 -17.41 7.88
C PRO A 635 5.59 -17.32 7.82
N ARG A 636 6.14 -17.31 6.60
CA ARG A 636 7.58 -17.36 6.33
C ARG A 636 8.39 -16.28 7.05
N SER A 637 7.80 -15.09 7.21
CA SER A 637 8.32 -13.95 8.00
C SER A 637 8.77 -14.33 9.41
N LYS A 638 8.09 -15.31 10.03
CA LYS A 638 8.27 -15.81 11.40
C LYS A 638 9.06 -17.13 11.47
N MET A 639 9.51 -17.65 10.34
CA MET A 639 10.37 -18.84 10.26
C MET A 639 11.86 -18.47 10.22
N ARG A 640 12.69 -19.36 10.74
CA ARG A 640 14.16 -19.27 10.76
C ARG A 640 14.75 -20.62 10.37
N SER A 641 15.95 -20.58 9.80
CA SER A 641 16.79 -21.74 9.50
C SER A 641 18.24 -21.36 9.80
N LEU A 642 19.06 -22.32 10.23
CA LEU A 642 20.50 -22.08 10.40
C LEU A 642 21.19 -21.92 9.04
N THR A 643 22.43 -21.42 9.07
CA THR A 643 23.34 -21.38 7.91
C THR A 643 23.73 -22.77 7.41
N SER A 644 23.82 -23.75 8.32
CA SER A 644 24.31 -25.11 8.04
C SER A 644 23.26 -26.09 7.52
N CYS A 645 21.96 -25.80 7.65
CA CYS A 645 20.88 -26.76 7.37
C CYS A 645 19.70 -26.10 6.63
N GLN A 646 18.75 -26.92 6.17
CA GLN A 646 17.55 -26.43 5.47
C GLN A 646 16.27 -26.45 6.32
N CYS A 647 16.32 -27.00 7.54
CA CYS A 647 15.16 -27.11 8.44
C CYS A 647 14.53 -25.76 8.76
N SER A 648 13.20 -25.70 8.74
CA SER A 648 12.42 -24.50 9.02
C SER A 648 11.83 -24.58 10.42
N LEU A 649 12.14 -23.59 11.25
CA LEU A 649 11.76 -23.50 12.66
C LEU A 649 11.01 -22.20 12.91
N CYS A 650 9.94 -22.20 13.69
CA CYS A 650 9.31 -20.95 14.11
C CYS A 650 10.21 -20.19 15.10
N LEU A 651 10.05 -18.87 15.15
CA LEU A 651 10.89 -17.99 15.98
C LEU A 651 10.94 -18.43 17.45
N GLU A 652 9.82 -18.87 18.03
CA GLU A 652 9.75 -19.33 19.43
C GLU A 652 10.56 -20.62 19.66
N CYS A 653 10.43 -21.62 18.79
CA CYS A 653 11.21 -22.86 18.89
C CYS A 653 12.70 -22.60 18.69
N PHE A 654 13.06 -21.74 17.73
CA PHE A 654 14.43 -21.32 17.48
C PHE A 654 15.05 -20.61 18.70
N GLN A 655 14.39 -19.55 19.19
CA GLN A 655 14.85 -18.80 20.37
C GLN A 655 14.95 -19.71 21.60
N ARG A 656 13.91 -20.49 21.91
CA ARG A 656 13.88 -21.34 23.10
C ARG A 656 14.98 -22.41 23.09
N HIS A 657 15.26 -23.04 21.95
CA HIS A 657 16.35 -24.02 21.84
C HIS A 657 17.71 -23.38 22.11
N PHE A 658 17.98 -22.22 21.49
CA PHE A 658 19.28 -21.57 21.65
C PHE A 658 19.45 -20.88 23.00
N THR A 659 18.40 -20.30 23.59
CA THR A 659 18.46 -19.81 24.98
C THR A 659 18.83 -20.94 25.93
N ILE A 660 18.12 -22.08 25.89
CA ILE A 660 18.42 -23.24 26.75
C ILE A 660 19.83 -23.78 26.47
N SER A 661 20.25 -23.81 25.20
CA SER A 661 21.58 -24.34 24.84
C SER A 661 22.74 -23.40 25.24
N VAL A 662 22.48 -22.09 25.38
CA VAL A 662 23.42 -21.13 25.98
C VAL A 662 23.45 -21.22 27.51
N THR A 663 22.30 -21.42 28.17
CA THR A 663 22.21 -21.29 29.64
C THR A 663 22.34 -22.60 30.42
N GLU A 664 22.03 -23.75 29.81
CA GLU A 664 21.87 -25.03 30.51
C GLU A 664 22.67 -26.19 29.88
N LYS A 665 23.39 -25.97 28.77
CA LYS A 665 24.06 -27.03 28.00
C LYS A 665 25.51 -26.71 27.62
N HIS A 666 26.16 -27.63 26.91
CA HIS A 666 27.51 -27.45 26.38
C HIS A 666 27.47 -26.76 25.01
N ILE A 667 28.56 -26.11 24.58
CA ILE A 667 28.66 -25.45 23.26
C ILE A 667 28.48 -26.42 22.07
N ARG A 668 28.59 -27.74 22.29
CA ARG A 668 28.31 -28.78 21.29
C ARG A 668 26.82 -29.04 21.06
N ASP A 669 25.94 -28.59 21.96
CA ASP A 669 24.48 -28.70 21.81
C ASP A 669 23.87 -27.60 20.91
N MET A 670 24.69 -26.70 20.38
CA MET A 670 24.30 -25.57 19.53
C MET A 670 23.88 -25.97 18.10
N VAL A 671 23.42 -27.20 17.90
CA VAL A 671 23.01 -27.77 16.61
C VAL A 671 21.55 -27.48 16.27
N CYS A 672 21.12 -27.83 15.06
CA CYS A 672 19.72 -27.72 14.65
C CYS A 672 18.80 -28.69 15.43
N PRO A 673 17.77 -28.23 16.17
CA PRO A 673 16.88 -29.10 16.95
C PRO A 673 15.93 -30.00 16.11
N ALA A 674 16.14 -30.08 14.79
CA ALA A 674 15.36 -30.89 13.86
C ALA A 674 16.22 -31.79 12.95
N CYS A 675 17.56 -31.69 12.99
CA CYS A 675 18.46 -32.53 12.17
C CYS A 675 19.90 -32.65 12.68
N ASP A 676 20.23 -32.01 13.81
CA ASP A 676 21.53 -32.02 14.47
C ASP A 676 22.75 -31.56 13.62
N GLU A 677 22.54 -30.98 12.43
CA GLU A 677 23.57 -30.24 11.67
C GLU A 677 23.87 -28.86 12.32
N PRO A 678 25.11 -28.33 12.27
CA PRO A 678 26.35 -28.97 11.76
C PRO A 678 27.01 -29.88 12.80
N ASP A 679 28.00 -30.68 12.39
CA ASP A 679 28.79 -31.46 13.36
C ASP A 679 29.79 -30.56 14.11
N ILE A 680 29.47 -30.19 15.35
CA ILE A 680 30.30 -29.34 16.22
C ILE A 680 31.49 -30.12 16.82
N ASN A 681 31.73 -31.37 16.41
CA ASN A 681 32.97 -32.10 16.71
C ASN A 681 34.06 -31.91 15.65
N ASP A 682 33.71 -31.39 14.46
CA ASP A 682 34.65 -31.02 13.40
C ASP A 682 35.08 -29.53 13.56
N PRO A 683 36.37 -29.24 13.80
CA PRO A 683 36.84 -27.87 14.01
C PRO A 683 36.66 -26.96 12.79
N GLU A 684 36.75 -27.48 11.56
CA GLU A 684 36.57 -26.65 10.35
C GLU A 684 35.10 -26.24 10.19
N GLN A 685 34.16 -27.11 10.56
CA GLN A 685 32.73 -26.75 10.61
C GLN A 685 32.41 -25.83 11.79
N LEU A 686 33.04 -26.02 12.94
CA LEU A 686 32.84 -25.21 14.15
C LEU A 686 33.19 -23.74 13.90
N ASP A 687 34.38 -23.46 13.35
CA ASP A 687 34.82 -22.08 13.08
C ASP A 687 33.95 -21.41 11.99
N ASN A 688 33.59 -22.13 10.93
CA ASN A 688 32.66 -21.63 9.91
C ASN A 688 31.23 -21.40 10.46
N TYR A 689 30.82 -22.11 11.50
CA TYR A 689 29.51 -21.94 12.12
C TYR A 689 29.48 -20.72 13.06
N PHE A 690 30.36 -20.69 14.07
CA PHE A 690 30.35 -19.61 15.06
C PHE A 690 30.81 -18.25 14.50
N SER A 691 31.59 -18.21 13.42
CA SER A 691 31.87 -16.97 12.68
C SER A 691 30.64 -16.37 11.96
N THR A 692 29.53 -17.11 11.84
CA THR A 692 28.22 -16.56 11.42
C THR A 692 27.38 -16.05 12.59
N TRP A 693 27.72 -16.39 13.84
CA TRP A 693 27.00 -15.97 15.04
C TRP A 693 27.58 -14.69 15.66
N THR A 694 28.89 -14.45 15.55
CA THR A 694 29.60 -13.29 16.13
C THR A 694 29.33 -11.94 15.44
N PHE A 695 28.32 -11.86 14.56
CA PHE A 695 27.97 -10.70 13.73
C PHE A 695 26.46 -10.41 13.67
N SER A 696 25.68 -10.87 14.67
CA SER A 696 24.23 -10.59 14.80
C SER A 696 23.90 -9.64 15.95
#